data_AF-A0A9P9FH69-F1
#
_entry.id   AF-A0A9P9FH69-F1
#
_cell.length_a   1.000
_cell.length_b   1.000
_cell.length_c   1.000
_cell.angle_alpha   90.00
_cell.angle_beta   90.00
_cell.angle_gamma   90.00
#
_symmetry.space_group_name_H-M   'P 1'
#
loop_
_entity.id
_entity.type
_entity.pdbx_description
1 polymer ?
#
loop_
_entity_poly.entity_id
_entity_poly.type
_entity_poly.pdbx_seq_one_letter_code
_entity_poly.pdbx_strand_id
1 'polypeptide(L)'
;MDMDHMHHDSGLGMDTNYAFARGYWYTIAGVLGSLVVVRGINHWDARQRLKACNDPSIEHPTRPQGPLSQAWATATAVVRELSHPQYYISVRGLRWATPFPLGRIFVLLCYWAVVVYLMSWKVSQNDVYYWERIGYRNAWVALCQLPLLYLLAMKVNVVGFLVGTGHERLNWLHRWVARTMFVTATCHGFHFWTLWVRADFVAFELQIMPLVKYGIGAWAILLWNVATGLVPIRRLAYEVWVVQHVLSSIIMLWLIHKHIPANARYLLWMSVSFLVFDRAARWALLLWQNTRLRADGSACQGKKRLGHRITARAVCPSTTVVTIKDVHFEWKAGQHIYLWIPRLGPIEAHPYTIACAHKLEGTCCCNSIQLVVRAQTGFSKRIHEYAMKSPTSELSGFVSGPYGVPPRWDIYETMVLIGASTGASFTVPILECIANAEGVNCTRNIEVVLIARTVDEIKYYVERTMEASRIARDKGVRVRVHVAITGANQGSQERLSLAKHNPQSDSDNTMESDSQTVDKAGGCCCSSPPEKATNGDSTRGGSDDSPCINVDSTTTSTGAAGLVREYTSRPDIDALIREPVEQAWGETAVVVCGGREVVARTRNCVKICDFRAAMPSPPRFLAAHYGLVQAGMRTLSWATSLVAVMLLGYLGRTWPDKGQVIVAGLMGSVIAMLNDSWEVVALTDNWQTLPRLSTSRRVLHDLFALALSVGGIIMMWVSNIHIGDAEVSRSKDEQRQEKYLMAALWGLLAQV
;
A
#
# COMPACT_ATOMS: atom_id res chain seq x y z
N MET A 1 -18.68 7.53 55.22
CA MET A 1 -18.67 8.95 55.61
C MET A 1 -17.37 9.53 55.08
N ASP A 2 -17.27 10.24 53.98
CA ASP A 2 -18.23 10.68 52.98
C ASP A 2 -17.51 10.71 51.63
N MET A 3 -18.20 10.21 50.60
CA MET A 3 -17.90 10.54 49.22
C MET A 3 -18.80 11.71 48.88
N ASP A 4 -18.22 12.88 48.64
CA ASP A 4 -18.64 13.90 47.67
C ASP A 4 -17.92 15.22 47.99
N HIS A 5 -17.66 16.01 46.96
CA HIS A 5 -16.84 17.24 46.95
C HIS A 5 -15.34 17.05 46.68
N MET A 6 -15.00 16.37 45.58
CA MET A 6 -13.84 16.81 44.80
C MET A 6 -14.26 18.06 44.01
N HIS A 7 -13.93 19.24 44.57
CA HIS A 7 -13.94 20.48 43.83
C HIS A 7 -13.12 20.29 42.54
N HIS A 8 -13.83 20.31 41.42
CA HIS A 8 -13.24 20.51 40.10
C HIS A 8 -12.68 21.93 40.07
N ASP A 9 -11.45 22.13 40.55
CA ASP A 9 -10.67 23.29 40.13
C ASP A 9 -10.45 23.14 38.63
N SER A 10 -11.27 23.87 37.87
CA SER A 10 -11.25 23.86 36.41
C SER A 10 -9.97 24.53 35.95
N GLY A 11 -8.92 23.73 35.70
CA GLY A 11 -7.74 24.17 34.97
C GLY A 11 -8.15 24.83 33.65
N LEU A 12 -7.33 25.79 33.19
CA LEU A 12 -7.60 26.66 32.04
C LEU A 12 -8.14 25.87 30.82
N GLY A 13 -9.41 26.07 30.48
CA GLY A 13 -10.04 25.47 29.28
C GLY A 13 -10.28 23.96 29.34
N MET A 14 -10.33 23.34 30.53
CA MET A 14 -10.57 21.90 30.72
C MET A 14 -11.81 21.37 29.98
N ASP A 15 -12.97 22.03 30.09
CA ASP A 15 -14.20 21.58 29.41
C ASP A 15 -14.05 21.52 27.89
N THR A 16 -13.30 22.49 27.34
CA THR A 16 -13.02 22.53 25.90
C THR A 16 -12.08 21.40 25.50
N ASN A 17 -11.08 21.08 26.33
CA ASN A 17 -10.18 19.95 26.10
C ASN A 17 -10.92 18.60 26.15
N TYR A 18 -11.85 18.41 27.10
CA TYR A 18 -12.73 17.24 27.14
C TYR A 18 -13.66 17.16 25.94
N ALA A 19 -14.24 18.28 25.52
CA ALA A 19 -15.06 18.36 24.32
C ALA A 19 -14.26 17.96 23.08
N PHE A 20 -13.01 18.39 22.95
CA PHE A 20 -12.12 17.99 21.86
C PHE A 20 -11.71 16.53 21.91
N ALA A 21 -11.42 15.98 23.08
CA ALA A 21 -11.12 14.57 23.23
C ALA A 21 -12.33 13.71 22.79
N ARG A 22 -13.55 14.07 23.22
CA ARG A 22 -14.78 13.42 22.76
C ARG A 22 -15.01 13.60 21.27
N GLY A 23 -14.89 14.83 20.76
CA GLY A 23 -15.06 15.16 19.34
C GLY A 23 -14.08 14.41 18.44
N TYR A 24 -12.83 14.25 18.85
CA TYR A 24 -11.83 13.45 18.14
C TYR A 24 -12.29 12.01 17.99
N TRP A 25 -12.69 11.36 19.11
CA TRP A 25 -13.14 9.97 19.07
C TRP A 25 -14.49 9.77 18.38
N TYR A 26 -15.42 10.74 18.46
CA TYR A 26 -16.64 10.73 17.64
C TYR A 26 -16.34 10.87 16.15
N THR A 27 -15.36 11.68 15.78
CA THR A 27 -14.91 11.79 14.38
C THR A 27 -14.33 10.46 13.89
N ILE A 28 -13.47 9.82 14.69
CA ILE A 28 -12.92 8.48 14.37
C ILE A 28 -14.04 7.44 14.27
N ALA A 29 -15.00 7.43 15.20
CA ALA A 29 -16.14 6.53 15.16
C ALA A 29 -17.05 6.77 13.96
N GLY A 30 -17.27 8.04 13.57
CA GLY A 30 -18.03 8.41 12.38
C GLY A 30 -17.37 7.96 11.08
N VAL A 31 -16.05 8.13 10.96
CA VAL A 31 -15.27 7.60 9.83
C VAL A 31 -15.31 6.08 9.79
N LEU A 32 -15.23 5.41 10.95
CA LEU A 32 -15.34 3.96 11.02
C LEU A 32 -16.75 3.49 10.61
N GLY A 33 -17.79 4.16 11.09
CA GLY A 33 -19.18 3.88 10.74
C GLY A 33 -19.45 4.03 9.24
N SER A 34 -18.95 5.10 8.60
CA SER A 34 -19.10 5.28 7.15
C SER A 34 -18.39 4.18 6.36
N LEU A 35 -17.19 3.76 6.77
CA LEU A 35 -16.47 2.65 6.14
C LEU A 35 -17.20 1.30 6.30
N VAL A 36 -17.87 1.08 7.43
CA VAL A 36 -18.72 -0.11 7.64
C VAL A 36 -19.94 -0.08 6.72
N VAL A 37 -20.58 1.08 6.53
CA VAL A 37 -21.67 1.23 5.56
C VAL A 37 -21.19 0.94 4.14
N VAL A 38 -20.06 1.49 3.71
CA VAL A 38 -19.43 1.20 2.41
C VAL A 38 -19.18 -0.31 2.24
N ARG A 39 -18.66 -0.97 3.28
CA ARG A 39 -18.48 -2.43 3.28
C ARG A 39 -19.81 -3.17 3.14
N GLY A 40 -20.86 -2.71 3.82
CA GLY A 40 -22.21 -3.28 3.72
C GLY A 40 -22.77 -3.19 2.30
N ILE A 41 -22.63 -2.03 1.64
CA ILE A 41 -23.04 -1.82 0.24
C ILE A 41 -22.27 -2.76 -0.69
N ASN A 42 -20.94 -2.83 -0.57
CA ASN A 42 -20.12 -3.72 -1.38
C ASN A 42 -20.40 -5.22 -1.12
N HIS A 43 -20.85 -5.56 0.08
CA HIS A 43 -21.27 -6.93 0.39
C HIS A 43 -22.61 -7.27 -0.24
N TRP A 44 -23.55 -6.33 -0.24
CA TRP A 44 -24.83 -6.46 -0.93
C TRP A 44 -24.63 -6.58 -2.45
N ASP A 45 -23.87 -5.67 -3.06
CA ASP A 45 -23.60 -5.67 -4.50
C ASP A 45 -23.04 -7.00 -4.99
N ALA A 46 -22.05 -7.54 -4.29
CA ALA A 46 -21.51 -8.85 -4.61
C ALA A 46 -22.50 -10.01 -4.47
N ARG A 47 -23.41 -9.97 -3.48
CA ARG A 47 -24.47 -10.98 -3.39
C ARG A 47 -25.40 -10.90 -4.59
N GLN A 48 -25.69 -9.70 -5.09
CA GLN A 48 -26.48 -9.52 -6.30
C GLN A 48 -25.75 -10.06 -7.52
N ARG A 49 -24.45 -9.76 -7.68
CA ARG A 49 -23.61 -10.33 -8.76
C ARG A 49 -23.61 -11.86 -8.74
N LEU A 50 -23.38 -12.48 -7.58
CA LEU A 50 -23.41 -13.95 -7.46
C LEU A 50 -24.78 -14.55 -7.79
N LYS A 51 -25.88 -13.88 -7.41
CA LYS A 51 -27.23 -14.30 -7.80
C LYS A 51 -27.44 -14.20 -9.31
N ALA A 52 -26.99 -13.11 -9.94
CA ALA A 52 -27.07 -12.94 -11.38
C ALA A 52 -26.20 -13.97 -12.12
N CYS A 53 -25.04 -14.35 -11.58
CA CYS A 53 -24.18 -15.37 -12.19
C CYS A 53 -24.77 -16.79 -12.19
N ASN A 54 -25.78 -17.04 -11.34
CA ASN A 54 -26.54 -18.29 -11.36
C ASN A 54 -27.65 -18.31 -12.41
N ASP A 55 -28.02 -17.15 -12.94
CA ASP A 55 -29.09 -17.05 -13.94
C ASP A 55 -28.47 -17.13 -15.34
N PRO A 56 -28.69 -18.23 -16.09
CA PRO A 56 -28.13 -18.38 -17.43
C PRO A 56 -28.72 -17.41 -18.46
N SER A 57 -29.83 -16.73 -18.15
CA SER A 57 -30.41 -15.71 -19.04
C SER A 57 -29.62 -14.40 -19.06
N ILE A 58 -28.77 -14.17 -18.04
CA ILE A 58 -27.99 -12.95 -17.90
C ILE A 58 -26.60 -13.18 -18.48
N GLU A 59 -26.36 -12.62 -19.67
CA GLU A 59 -25.08 -12.76 -20.38
C GLU A 59 -23.90 -12.13 -19.62
N HIS A 60 -24.09 -10.94 -19.03
CA HIS A 60 -23.07 -10.22 -18.26
C HIS A 60 -23.55 -9.92 -16.84
N PRO A 61 -23.41 -10.90 -15.92
CA PRO A 61 -24.02 -10.83 -14.58
C PRO A 61 -23.32 -9.86 -13.63
N THR A 62 -22.09 -9.44 -13.94
CA THR A 62 -21.34 -8.51 -13.10
C THR A 62 -21.58 -7.05 -13.45
N ARG A 63 -22.20 -6.76 -14.59
CA ARG A 63 -22.46 -5.39 -15.04
C ARG A 63 -23.52 -4.71 -14.13
N PRO A 64 -23.29 -3.48 -13.66
CA PRO A 64 -24.25 -2.78 -12.80
C PRO A 64 -25.56 -2.48 -13.56
N GLN A 65 -26.66 -3.09 -13.09
CA GLN A 65 -28.01 -2.88 -13.63
C GLN A 65 -28.84 -1.97 -12.71
N GLY A 66 -29.45 -0.94 -13.28
CA GLY A 66 -30.30 0.02 -12.58
C GLY A 66 -29.56 1.27 -12.08
N PRO A 67 -30.30 2.35 -11.75
CA PRO A 67 -29.71 3.67 -11.50
C PRO A 67 -28.83 3.72 -10.25
N LEU A 68 -29.21 3.01 -9.18
CA LEU A 68 -28.46 3.03 -7.91
C LEU A 68 -27.13 2.27 -8.00
N SER A 69 -27.12 1.09 -8.65
CA SER A 69 -25.90 0.31 -8.82
C SER A 69 -24.93 1.00 -9.78
N GLN A 70 -25.44 1.64 -10.83
CA GLN A 70 -24.66 2.48 -11.74
C GLN A 70 -24.09 3.68 -11.03
N ALA A 71 -24.89 4.42 -10.26
CA ALA A 71 -24.40 5.55 -9.46
C ALA A 71 -23.30 5.12 -8.47
N TRP A 72 -23.47 3.97 -7.80
CA TRP A 72 -22.44 3.42 -6.92
C TRP A 72 -21.17 3.01 -7.67
N ALA A 73 -21.30 2.30 -8.80
CA ALA A 73 -20.18 1.93 -9.64
C ALA A 73 -19.41 3.16 -10.13
N THR A 74 -20.12 4.18 -10.64
CA THR A 74 -19.54 5.47 -11.03
C THR A 74 -18.84 6.16 -9.86
N ALA A 75 -19.47 6.22 -8.68
CA ALA A 75 -18.85 6.82 -7.50
C ALA A 75 -17.56 6.08 -7.10
N THR A 76 -17.56 4.74 -7.11
CA THR A 76 -16.35 3.96 -6.81
C THR A 76 -15.27 4.13 -7.87
N ALA A 77 -15.63 4.29 -9.15
CA ALA A 77 -14.70 4.57 -10.23
C ALA A 77 -14.06 5.96 -10.07
N VAL A 78 -14.85 7.00 -9.78
CA VAL A 78 -14.33 8.37 -9.53
C VAL A 78 -13.38 8.37 -8.32
N VAL A 79 -13.77 7.75 -7.21
CA VAL A 79 -12.91 7.65 -6.01
C VAL A 79 -11.62 6.89 -6.34
N ARG A 80 -11.70 5.81 -7.12
CA ARG A 80 -10.52 5.05 -7.58
C ARG A 80 -9.62 5.92 -8.43
N GLU A 81 -10.18 6.68 -9.35
CA GLU A 81 -9.46 7.55 -10.27
C GLU A 81 -8.66 8.63 -9.53
N LEU A 82 -9.27 9.24 -8.51
CA LEU A 82 -8.63 10.25 -7.66
C LEU A 82 -7.60 9.62 -6.71
N SER A 83 -7.83 8.41 -6.24
CA SER A 83 -7.03 7.79 -5.18
C SER A 83 -5.86 6.93 -5.65
N HIS A 84 -5.94 6.32 -6.84
CA HIS A 84 -4.94 5.38 -7.36
C HIS A 84 -3.62 5.99 -7.82
N PRO A 85 -3.56 7.21 -8.42
CA PRO A 85 -2.33 7.75 -8.96
C PRO A 85 -1.20 7.70 -7.94
N GLN A 86 -0.06 7.16 -8.36
CA GLN A 86 1.11 7.03 -7.51
C GLN A 86 2.38 7.34 -8.29
N TYR A 87 3.13 8.33 -7.80
CA TYR A 87 4.48 8.60 -8.27
C TYR A 87 5.47 7.57 -7.71
N TYR A 88 6.37 7.07 -8.55
CA TYR A 88 7.42 6.12 -8.15
C TYR A 88 8.81 6.73 -8.37
N ILE A 89 9.61 6.76 -7.30
CA ILE A 89 11.00 7.22 -7.37
C ILE A 89 11.88 6.04 -7.81
N SER A 90 12.42 6.11 -9.03
CA SER A 90 13.27 5.07 -9.62
C SER A 90 14.73 5.11 -9.11
N VAL A 91 15.18 6.27 -8.63
CA VAL A 91 16.55 6.55 -8.18
C VAL A 91 16.98 5.57 -7.08
N ARG A 92 18.12 4.89 -7.28
CA ARG A 92 18.70 3.93 -6.33
C ARG A 92 19.03 4.66 -5.03
N GLY A 93 18.78 4.02 -3.88
CA GLY A 93 18.96 4.65 -2.57
C GLY A 93 17.79 5.54 -2.11
N LEU A 94 17.03 6.17 -3.02
CA LEU A 94 15.86 7.01 -2.67
C LEU A 94 14.50 6.33 -2.85
N ARG A 95 14.47 5.08 -3.35
CA ARG A 95 13.22 4.30 -3.54
C ARG A 95 12.37 4.19 -2.26
N TRP A 96 12.97 4.25 -1.09
CA TRP A 96 12.24 4.18 0.19
C TRP A 96 11.33 5.41 0.41
N ALA A 97 11.72 6.57 -0.14
CA ALA A 97 11.01 7.85 -0.07
C ALA A 97 9.88 7.98 -1.11
N THR A 98 9.58 6.93 -1.86
CA THR A 98 8.44 6.90 -2.79
C THR A 98 7.15 7.32 -2.06
N PRO A 99 6.44 8.34 -2.54
CA PRO A 99 5.21 8.82 -1.90
C PRO A 99 4.11 7.75 -1.95
N PHE A 100 3.11 7.93 -1.09
CA PHE A 100 1.92 7.10 -1.11
C PHE A 100 1.06 7.41 -2.34
N PRO A 101 0.16 6.48 -2.74
CA PRO A 101 -0.90 6.84 -3.69
C PRO A 101 -1.73 8.01 -3.13
N LEU A 102 -2.25 8.85 -4.04
CA LEU A 102 -2.96 10.08 -3.71
C LEU A 102 -4.06 9.89 -2.66
N GLY A 103 -4.82 8.80 -2.72
CA GLY A 103 -5.89 8.54 -1.75
C GLY A 103 -5.41 8.51 -0.30
N ARG A 104 -4.21 7.96 -0.05
CA ARG A 104 -3.63 7.97 1.31
C ARG A 104 -3.11 9.34 1.70
N ILE A 105 -2.64 10.14 0.74
CA ILE A 105 -2.23 11.52 0.97
C ILE A 105 -3.45 12.35 1.37
N PHE A 106 -4.56 12.26 0.63
CA PHE A 106 -5.81 12.92 0.99
C PHE A 106 -6.32 12.56 2.38
N VAL A 107 -6.28 11.27 2.75
CA VAL A 107 -6.63 10.82 4.11
C VAL A 107 -5.72 11.48 5.17
N LEU A 108 -4.42 11.60 4.92
CA LEU A 108 -3.51 12.29 5.84
C LEU A 108 -3.77 13.79 5.92
N LEU A 109 -4.05 14.45 4.80
CA LEU A 109 -4.38 15.87 4.76
C LEU A 109 -5.66 16.15 5.55
N CYS A 110 -6.71 15.34 5.38
CA CYS A 110 -7.93 15.44 6.17
C CYS A 110 -7.65 15.23 7.66
N TYR A 111 -6.85 14.22 8.00
CA TYR A 111 -6.46 13.95 9.38
C TYR A 111 -5.68 15.13 9.99
N TRP A 112 -4.71 15.70 9.26
CA TRP A 112 -3.95 16.86 9.72
C TRP A 112 -4.79 18.12 9.80
N ALA A 113 -5.75 18.33 8.91
CA ALA A 113 -6.69 19.45 9.01
C ALA A 113 -7.48 19.39 10.33
N VAL A 114 -7.97 18.20 10.71
CA VAL A 114 -8.63 17.99 12.02
C VAL A 114 -7.65 18.26 13.17
N VAL A 115 -6.43 17.72 13.13
CA VAL A 115 -5.43 17.93 14.19
C VAL A 115 -5.05 19.41 14.32
N VAL A 116 -4.78 20.10 13.22
CA VAL A 116 -4.43 21.53 13.19
C VAL A 116 -5.59 22.37 13.70
N TYR A 117 -6.84 22.06 13.32
CA TYR A 117 -8.03 22.71 13.87
C TYR A 117 -8.10 22.56 15.40
N LEU A 118 -7.87 21.35 15.93
CA LEU A 118 -7.86 21.12 17.38
C LEU A 118 -6.70 21.86 18.07
N MET A 119 -5.55 22.00 17.42
CA MET A 119 -4.40 22.74 17.94
C MET A 119 -4.63 24.26 17.98
N SER A 120 -5.31 24.82 16.98
CA SER A 120 -5.40 26.28 16.77
C SER A 120 -6.66 26.93 17.33
N TRP A 121 -7.72 26.15 17.58
CA TRP A 121 -9.02 26.70 17.97
C TRP A 121 -8.98 27.57 19.24
N LYS A 122 -9.23 28.87 19.06
CA LYS A 122 -9.30 29.90 20.13
C LYS A 122 -8.11 29.88 21.09
N VAL A 123 -6.94 29.47 20.60
CA VAL A 123 -5.72 29.36 21.40
C VAL A 123 -4.85 30.62 21.29
N SER A 124 -4.90 31.37 20.18
CA SER A 124 -4.17 32.64 20.01
C SER A 124 -4.92 33.79 20.69
N GLN A 125 -4.74 33.92 21.99
CA GLN A 125 -5.22 35.06 22.78
C GLN A 125 -4.04 35.80 23.37
N ASN A 126 -3.97 37.12 23.18
CA ASN A 126 -2.87 37.94 23.69
C ASN A 126 -3.07 38.18 25.20
N ASP A 127 -2.80 37.15 26.00
CA ASP A 127 -2.86 37.16 27.46
C ASP A 127 -1.61 36.49 28.07
N VAL A 128 -1.48 36.59 29.40
CA VAL A 128 -0.36 35.98 30.16
C VAL A 128 -0.29 34.46 29.96
N TYR A 129 -1.43 33.83 29.67
CA TYR A 129 -1.54 32.39 29.48
C TYR A 129 -1.28 31.94 28.04
N TYR A 130 -0.85 32.82 27.13
CA TYR A 130 -0.70 32.51 25.70
C TYR A 130 0.11 31.23 25.44
N TRP A 131 1.34 31.16 25.97
CA TRP A 131 2.24 30.02 25.78
C TRP A 131 1.74 28.75 26.48
N GLU A 132 1.24 28.90 27.72
CA GLU A 132 0.69 27.82 28.52
C GLU A 132 -0.55 27.20 27.86
N ARG A 133 -1.45 28.03 27.32
CA ARG A 133 -2.68 27.60 26.63
C ARG A 133 -2.36 26.79 25.39
N ILE A 134 -1.39 27.22 24.58
CA ILE A 134 -0.91 26.45 23.41
C ILE A 134 -0.29 25.13 23.86
N GLY A 135 0.57 25.18 24.89
CA GLY A 135 1.22 24.01 25.48
C GLY A 135 0.22 22.97 25.96
N TYR A 136 -0.75 23.37 26.79
CA TYR A 136 -1.80 22.50 27.31
C TYR A 136 -2.71 21.96 26.22
N ARG A 137 -3.10 22.77 25.22
CA ARG A 137 -3.91 22.29 24.10
C ARG A 137 -3.21 21.15 23.37
N ASN A 138 -1.93 21.35 23.06
CA ASN A 138 -1.12 20.35 22.38
C ASN A 138 -0.90 19.10 23.23
N ALA A 139 -0.87 19.21 24.56
CA ALA A 139 -0.84 18.05 25.46
C ALA A 139 -2.06 17.16 25.25
N TRP A 140 -3.26 17.76 25.25
CA TRP A 140 -4.51 17.05 25.04
C TRP A 140 -4.62 16.48 23.63
N VAL A 141 -4.25 17.24 22.61
CA VAL A 141 -4.25 16.73 21.22
C VAL A 141 -3.28 15.57 21.05
N ALA A 142 -2.08 15.62 21.66
CA ALA A 142 -1.15 14.49 21.66
C ALA A 142 -1.75 13.27 22.38
N LEU A 143 -2.36 13.47 23.55
CA LEU A 143 -2.94 12.39 24.34
C LEU A 143 -4.17 11.74 23.67
N CYS A 144 -4.98 12.50 22.92
CA CYS A 144 -6.11 11.97 22.15
C CYS A 144 -5.67 11.01 21.04
N GLN A 145 -4.49 11.23 20.46
CA GLN A 145 -3.93 10.37 19.41
C GLN A 145 -3.33 9.07 19.97
N LEU A 146 -2.94 9.05 21.26
CA LEU A 146 -2.26 7.92 21.89
C LEU A 146 -3.05 6.60 21.78
N PRO A 147 -4.36 6.52 22.11
CA PRO A 147 -5.07 5.24 21.98
C PRO A 147 -5.26 4.84 20.52
N LEU A 148 -5.45 5.79 19.60
CA LEU A 148 -5.54 5.50 18.16
C LEU A 148 -4.23 4.86 17.65
N LEU A 149 -3.08 5.31 18.16
CA LEU A 149 -1.78 4.75 17.82
C LEU A 149 -1.70 3.24 18.14
N TYR A 150 -2.14 2.83 19.33
CA TYR A 150 -2.16 1.42 19.73
C TYR A 150 -3.24 0.63 18.99
N LEU A 151 -4.43 1.18 18.81
CA LEU A 151 -5.53 0.56 18.07
C LEU A 151 -5.11 0.18 16.63
N LEU A 152 -4.39 1.07 15.95
CA LEU A 152 -3.90 0.85 14.59
C LEU A 152 -2.70 -0.12 14.50
N ALA A 153 -2.01 -0.39 15.61
CA ALA A 153 -0.87 -1.28 15.68
C ALA A 153 -1.26 -2.76 15.87
N MET A 154 -2.49 -3.03 16.30
CA MET A 154 -2.98 -4.37 16.64
C MET A 154 -2.92 -5.30 15.41
N LYS A 155 -2.46 -6.53 15.61
CA LYS A 155 -2.56 -7.60 14.60
C LYS A 155 -3.93 -8.26 14.64
N VAL A 156 -4.47 -8.47 15.83
CA VAL A 156 -5.89 -8.83 16.01
C VAL A 156 -6.68 -7.52 16.01
N ASN A 157 -6.89 -7.00 14.80
CA ASN A 157 -7.33 -5.62 14.61
C ASN A 157 -8.85 -5.53 14.50
N VAL A 158 -9.51 -4.97 15.52
CA VAL A 158 -10.97 -4.76 15.55
C VAL A 158 -11.42 -3.79 14.45
N VAL A 159 -10.66 -2.72 14.21
CA VAL A 159 -10.92 -1.77 13.10
C VAL A 159 -10.81 -2.48 11.76
N GLY A 160 -9.79 -3.33 11.61
CA GLY A 160 -9.60 -4.16 10.42
C GLY A 160 -10.77 -5.12 10.18
N PHE A 161 -11.28 -5.75 11.24
CA PHE A 161 -12.46 -6.62 11.17
C PHE A 161 -13.71 -5.87 10.70
N LEU A 162 -14.00 -4.71 11.28
CA LEU A 162 -15.18 -3.89 10.95
C LEU A 162 -15.13 -3.36 9.51
N VAL A 163 -14.00 -2.78 9.10
CA VAL A 163 -13.82 -2.22 7.75
C VAL A 163 -13.55 -3.30 6.71
N GLY A 164 -13.16 -4.51 7.12
CA GLY A 164 -12.83 -5.58 6.19
C GLY A 164 -11.47 -5.46 5.54
N THR A 165 -10.48 -5.02 6.30
CA THR A 165 -9.12 -4.81 5.84
C THR A 165 -8.13 -5.44 6.82
N GLY A 166 -6.99 -5.93 6.32
CA GLY A 166 -5.97 -6.51 7.18
C GLY A 166 -5.16 -5.45 7.93
N HIS A 167 -4.60 -5.84 9.07
CA HIS A 167 -3.72 -4.97 9.87
C HIS A 167 -2.54 -4.42 9.06
N GLU A 168 -1.99 -5.21 8.12
CA GLU A 168 -0.91 -4.82 7.23
C GLU A 168 -1.30 -3.65 6.30
N ARG A 169 -2.59 -3.52 5.95
CA ARG A 169 -3.13 -2.44 5.13
C ARG A 169 -3.45 -1.18 5.93
N LEU A 170 -3.60 -1.28 7.26
CA LEU A 170 -3.86 -0.15 8.17
C LEU A 170 -2.59 0.40 8.81
N ASN A 171 -1.53 -0.40 8.97
CA ASN A 171 -0.33 -0.04 9.72
C ASN A 171 0.46 1.15 9.14
N TRP A 172 0.13 1.63 7.93
CA TRP A 172 0.68 2.90 7.46
C TRP A 172 0.12 4.11 8.23
N LEU A 173 -1.13 4.05 8.70
CA LEU A 173 -1.72 5.09 9.54
C LEU A 173 -1.03 5.12 10.91
N HIS A 174 -0.78 3.98 11.55
CA HIS A 174 -0.03 3.91 12.81
C HIS A 174 1.28 4.71 12.74
N ARG A 175 2.06 4.55 11.66
CA ARG A 175 3.32 5.29 11.47
C ARG A 175 3.14 6.80 11.32
N TRP A 176 2.05 7.26 10.70
CA TRP A 176 1.82 8.68 10.51
C TRP A 176 1.16 9.34 11.72
N VAL A 177 0.23 8.65 12.38
CA VAL A 177 -0.30 9.08 13.68
C VAL A 177 0.83 9.22 14.70
N ALA A 178 1.81 8.31 14.73
CA ALA A 178 3.00 8.43 15.58
C ALA A 178 3.80 9.72 15.31
N ARG A 179 4.02 10.05 14.03
CA ARG A 179 4.76 11.25 13.61
C ARG A 179 3.98 12.53 13.93
N THR A 180 2.67 12.53 13.71
CA THR A 180 1.81 13.67 14.08
C THR A 180 1.76 13.84 15.59
N MET A 181 1.66 12.75 16.35
CA MET A 181 1.75 12.79 17.81
C MET A 181 3.09 13.34 18.29
N PHE A 182 4.20 12.98 17.62
CA PHE A 182 5.52 13.55 17.89
C PHE A 182 5.55 15.07 17.66
N VAL A 183 4.96 15.56 16.55
CA VAL A 183 4.85 17.01 16.30
C VAL A 183 4.03 17.69 17.39
N THR A 184 2.84 17.18 17.73
CA THR A 184 2.00 17.78 18.77
C THR A 184 2.63 17.72 20.15
N ALA A 185 3.34 16.63 20.50
CA ALA A 185 4.07 16.51 21.77
C ALA A 185 5.27 17.46 21.83
N THR A 186 5.91 17.71 20.68
CA THR A 186 6.99 18.72 20.55
C THR A 186 6.42 20.11 20.75
N CYS A 187 5.31 20.46 20.08
CA CYS A 187 4.62 21.73 20.32
C CYS A 187 4.25 21.90 21.80
N HIS A 188 3.71 20.85 22.44
CA HIS A 188 3.42 20.87 23.88
C HIS A 188 4.65 21.23 24.72
N GLY A 189 5.73 20.45 24.62
CA GLY A 189 6.91 20.64 25.47
C GLY A 189 7.63 21.97 25.20
N PHE A 190 7.80 22.35 23.94
CA PHE A 190 8.54 23.57 23.59
C PHE A 190 7.78 24.85 23.96
N HIS A 191 6.44 24.88 23.91
CA HIS A 191 5.70 26.08 24.35
C HIS A 191 5.78 26.30 25.87
N PHE A 192 5.75 25.23 26.67
CA PHE A 192 6.05 25.32 28.10
C PHE A 192 7.49 25.75 28.36
N TRP A 193 8.45 25.18 27.63
CA TRP A 193 9.84 25.59 27.75
C TRP A 193 10.05 27.07 27.44
N THR A 194 9.43 27.57 26.36
CA THR A 194 9.46 28.99 26.00
C THR A 194 8.86 29.88 27.09
N LEU A 195 7.73 29.49 27.69
CA LEU A 195 7.15 30.21 28.82
C LEU A 195 8.15 30.35 29.96
N TRP A 196 8.78 29.25 30.36
CA TRP A 196 9.73 29.23 31.48
C TRP A 196 10.98 30.05 31.24
N VAL A 197 11.51 30.02 30.01
CA VAL A 197 12.66 30.84 29.60
C VAL A 197 12.29 32.32 29.63
N ARG A 198 11.11 32.69 29.12
CA ARG A 198 10.68 34.09 29.06
C ARG A 198 10.41 34.72 30.42
N ALA A 199 9.97 33.91 31.38
CA ALA A 199 9.75 34.36 32.75
C ALA A 199 10.95 34.05 33.68
N ASP A 200 12.08 33.64 33.12
CA ASP A 200 13.36 33.41 33.81
C ASP A 200 13.29 32.50 35.04
N PHE A 201 12.50 31.42 34.96
CA PHE A 201 12.26 30.52 36.10
C PHE A 201 12.41 29.04 35.79
N VAL A 202 13.09 28.68 34.69
CA VAL A 202 13.31 27.28 34.26
C VAL A 202 13.85 26.39 35.40
N ALA A 203 14.90 26.85 36.09
CA ALA A 203 15.53 26.06 37.15
C ALA A 203 14.58 25.84 38.33
N PHE A 204 13.82 26.87 38.70
CA PHE A 204 12.81 26.80 39.75
C PHE A 204 11.68 25.83 39.36
N GLU A 205 11.13 25.96 38.15
CA GLU A 205 10.07 25.10 37.64
C GLU A 205 10.48 23.62 37.64
N LEU A 206 11.69 23.30 37.17
CA LEU A 206 12.19 21.93 37.16
C LEU A 206 12.35 21.34 38.58
N GLN A 207 12.56 22.18 39.60
CA GLN A 207 12.60 21.76 40.99
C GLN A 207 11.20 21.50 41.56
N ILE A 208 10.23 22.38 41.28
CA ILE A 208 8.88 22.29 41.86
C ILE A 208 7.94 21.36 41.09
N MET A 209 8.20 21.11 39.80
CA MET A 209 7.38 20.25 38.93
C MET A 209 8.14 18.98 38.50
N PRO A 210 8.29 17.98 39.40
CA PRO A 210 9.00 16.74 39.08
C PRO A 210 8.32 15.91 37.99
N LEU A 211 7.09 16.23 37.58
CA LEU A 211 6.40 15.57 36.47
C LEU A 211 7.06 15.85 35.10
N VAL A 212 7.77 16.97 34.97
CA VAL A 212 8.39 17.43 33.70
C VAL A 212 9.46 16.44 33.24
N LYS A 213 10.26 15.90 34.17
CA LYS A 213 11.31 14.90 33.85
C LYS A 213 10.74 13.65 33.16
N TYR A 214 9.54 13.22 33.58
CA TYR A 214 8.86 12.08 32.96
C TYR A 214 8.32 12.45 31.56
N GLY A 215 7.85 13.69 31.38
CA GLY A 215 7.43 14.22 30.07
C GLY A 215 8.59 14.29 29.07
N ILE A 216 9.74 14.83 29.48
CA ILE A 216 10.96 14.86 28.66
C ILE A 216 11.40 13.44 28.30
N GLY A 217 11.38 12.51 29.27
CA GLY A 217 11.68 11.10 29.02
C GLY A 217 10.72 10.46 28.00
N ALA A 218 9.41 10.70 28.13
CA ALA A 218 8.41 10.19 27.20
C ALA A 218 8.61 10.75 25.79
N TRP A 219 8.88 12.05 25.67
CA TRP A 219 9.19 12.70 24.39
C TRP A 219 10.47 12.16 23.75
N ALA A 220 11.53 11.94 24.54
CA ALA A 220 12.77 11.37 24.06
C ALA A 220 12.58 9.94 23.52
N ILE A 221 11.78 9.11 24.20
CA ILE A 221 11.42 7.77 23.70
C ILE A 221 10.57 7.86 22.43
N LEU A 222 9.63 8.80 22.36
CA LEU A 222 8.82 9.02 21.16
C LEU A 222 9.69 9.41 19.96
N LEU A 223 10.61 10.36 20.14
CA LEU A 223 11.61 10.75 19.14
C LEU A 223 12.46 9.56 18.71
N TRP A 224 13.00 8.81 19.67
CA TRP A 224 13.79 7.60 19.42
C TRP A 224 13.01 6.58 18.58
N ASN A 225 11.74 6.34 18.90
CA ASN A 225 10.88 5.44 18.14
C ASN A 225 10.59 5.93 16.73
N VAL A 226 10.38 7.24 16.53
CA VAL A 226 10.18 7.83 15.21
C VAL A 226 11.47 7.73 14.37
N ALA A 227 12.62 8.04 14.95
CA ALA A 227 13.92 7.98 14.29
C ALA A 227 14.30 6.54 13.91
N THR A 228 14.31 5.62 14.87
CA THR A 228 14.62 4.20 14.62
C THR A 228 13.60 3.52 13.70
N GLY A 229 12.35 4.03 13.67
CA GLY A 229 11.28 3.56 12.79
C GLY A 229 11.44 3.93 11.30
N LEU A 230 12.42 4.78 10.94
CA LEU A 230 12.72 5.11 9.55
C LEU A 230 13.14 3.87 8.76
N VAL A 231 12.67 3.77 7.51
CA VAL A 231 12.86 2.57 6.69
C VAL A 231 14.33 2.19 6.50
N PRO A 232 15.26 3.13 6.22
CA PRO A 232 16.68 2.78 6.12
C PRO A 232 17.24 2.20 7.42
N ILE A 233 16.92 2.82 8.57
CA ILE A 233 17.45 2.44 9.89
C ILE A 233 16.91 1.08 10.33
N ARG A 234 15.59 0.88 10.28
CA ARG A 234 14.96 -0.40 10.65
C ARG A 234 15.45 -1.58 9.81
N ARG A 235 15.85 -1.35 8.56
CA ARG A 235 16.33 -2.43 7.67
C ARG A 235 17.74 -2.91 8.02
N LEU A 236 18.52 -2.16 8.79
CA LEU A 236 19.85 -2.58 9.23
C LEU A 236 19.77 -3.77 10.20
N ALA A 237 18.84 -3.72 11.15
CA ALA A 237 18.60 -4.80 12.11
C ALA A 237 17.11 -4.83 12.51
N TYR A 238 16.28 -5.53 11.74
CA TYR A 238 14.82 -5.56 11.95
C TYR A 238 14.44 -6.21 13.29
N GLU A 239 15.13 -7.28 13.68
CA GLU A 239 14.87 -8.00 14.94
C GLU A 239 15.21 -7.16 16.17
N VAL A 240 16.34 -6.45 16.15
CA VAL A 240 16.69 -5.49 17.22
C VAL A 240 15.67 -4.35 17.25
N TRP A 241 15.30 -3.82 16.08
CA TRP A 241 14.33 -2.74 15.98
C TRP A 241 12.97 -3.12 16.58
N VAL A 242 12.45 -4.31 16.32
CA VAL A 242 11.11 -4.68 16.80
C VAL A 242 11.10 -4.91 18.32
N VAL A 243 12.15 -5.50 18.89
CA VAL A 243 12.29 -5.69 20.34
C VAL A 243 12.39 -4.35 21.05
N GLN A 244 13.32 -3.48 20.64
CA GLN A 244 13.49 -2.17 21.27
C GLN A 244 12.24 -1.31 21.15
N HIS A 245 11.54 -1.36 20.00
CA HIS A 245 10.34 -0.55 19.76
C HIS A 245 9.20 -0.93 20.70
N VAL A 246 9.02 -2.24 20.95
CA VAL A 246 7.99 -2.72 21.89
C VAL A 246 8.36 -2.38 23.33
N LEU A 247 9.62 -2.63 23.74
CA LEU A 247 10.09 -2.34 25.09
C LEU A 247 10.01 -0.84 25.42
N SER A 248 10.53 0.01 24.51
CA SER A 248 10.50 1.45 24.68
C SER A 248 9.06 1.98 24.70
N SER A 249 8.13 1.41 23.92
CA SER A 249 6.72 1.79 23.95
C SER A 249 6.03 1.45 25.28
N ILE A 250 6.42 0.36 25.96
CA ILE A 250 5.91 0.04 27.30
C ILE A 250 6.44 1.04 28.33
N ILE A 251 7.75 1.36 28.26
CA ILE A 251 8.37 2.37 29.13
C ILE A 251 7.72 3.74 28.90
N MET A 252 7.43 4.11 27.65
CA MET A 252 6.74 5.35 27.30
C MET A 252 5.36 5.45 27.96
N LEU A 253 4.56 4.37 27.98
CA LEU A 253 3.27 4.37 28.68
C LEU A 253 3.43 4.60 30.18
N TRP A 254 4.45 4.02 30.81
CA TRP A 254 4.75 4.25 32.22
C TRP A 254 5.18 5.70 32.49
N LEU A 255 6.05 6.27 31.64
CA LEU A 255 6.46 7.67 31.74
C LEU A 255 5.27 8.61 31.57
N ILE A 256 4.41 8.37 30.58
CA ILE A 256 3.19 9.14 30.38
C ILE A 256 2.27 9.03 31.60
N HIS A 257 2.10 7.84 32.20
CA HIS A 257 1.29 7.68 33.42
C HIS A 257 1.78 8.54 34.59
N LYS A 258 3.11 8.70 34.73
CA LYS A 258 3.72 9.57 35.74
C LYS A 258 3.68 11.05 35.35
N HIS A 259 3.59 11.36 34.07
CA HIS A 259 3.55 12.73 33.55
C HIS A 259 2.13 13.33 33.53
N ILE A 260 1.09 12.54 33.23
CA ILE A 260 -0.27 13.05 33.03
C ILE A 260 -1.10 13.13 34.33
N PRO A 261 -1.99 14.13 34.45
CA PRO A 261 -2.90 14.24 35.58
C PRO A 261 -3.98 13.14 35.57
N ALA A 262 -4.57 12.87 36.75
CA ALA A 262 -5.52 11.78 36.95
C ALA A 262 -6.74 11.85 36.01
N ASN A 263 -7.22 13.07 35.77
CA ASN A 263 -8.39 13.39 34.97
C ASN A 263 -8.22 13.08 33.46
N ALA A 264 -6.99 12.87 32.99
CA ALA A 264 -6.67 12.50 31.61
C ALA A 264 -6.26 11.02 31.45
N ARG A 265 -6.13 10.27 32.55
CA ARG A 265 -5.65 8.87 32.56
C ARG A 265 -6.55 7.90 31.80
N TYR A 266 -7.83 8.22 31.57
CA TYR A 266 -8.74 7.36 30.82
C TYR A 266 -8.24 7.09 29.38
N LEU A 267 -7.62 8.08 28.72
CA LEU A 267 -7.00 7.89 27.39
C LEU A 267 -5.79 6.96 27.46
N LEU A 268 -4.98 7.06 28.51
CA LEU A 268 -3.88 6.13 28.74
C LEU A 268 -4.40 4.70 28.96
N TRP A 269 -5.42 4.52 29.81
CA TRP A 269 -6.01 3.22 30.08
C TRP A 269 -6.68 2.61 28.85
N MET A 270 -7.26 3.42 27.96
CA MET A 270 -7.75 2.98 26.65
C MET A 270 -6.60 2.41 25.80
N SER A 271 -5.45 3.09 25.78
CA SER A 271 -4.22 2.63 25.08
C SER A 271 -3.69 1.31 25.64
N VAL A 272 -3.61 1.20 26.97
CA VAL A 272 -3.19 -0.02 27.68
C VAL A 272 -4.16 -1.17 27.38
N SER A 273 -5.46 -0.91 27.36
CA SER A 273 -6.49 -1.91 27.06
C SER A 273 -6.32 -2.51 25.67
N PHE A 274 -6.07 -1.68 24.64
CA PHE A 274 -5.81 -2.16 23.29
C PHE A 274 -4.52 -2.99 23.19
N LEU A 275 -3.46 -2.57 23.89
CA LEU A 275 -2.20 -3.32 23.94
C LEU A 275 -2.41 -4.69 24.59
N VAL A 276 -3.06 -4.74 25.76
CA VAL A 276 -3.30 -5.99 26.50
C VAL A 276 -4.21 -6.91 25.71
N PHE A 277 -5.30 -6.40 25.13
CA PHE A 277 -6.20 -7.18 24.28
C PHE A 277 -5.45 -7.81 23.10
N ASP A 278 -4.64 -7.05 22.36
CA ASP A 278 -3.90 -7.58 21.21
C ASP A 278 -2.86 -8.65 21.61
N ARG A 279 -2.25 -8.52 22.80
CA ARG A 279 -1.32 -9.54 23.32
C ARG A 279 -2.07 -10.79 23.75
N ALA A 280 -3.14 -10.65 24.54
CA ALA A 280 -3.96 -11.76 25.01
C ALA A 280 -4.60 -12.52 23.84
N ALA A 281 -5.21 -11.82 22.89
CA ALA A 281 -5.86 -12.43 21.73
C ALA A 281 -4.87 -13.21 20.86
N ARG A 282 -3.64 -12.72 20.68
CA ARG A 282 -2.61 -13.46 19.93
C ARG A 282 -2.12 -14.69 20.66
N TRP A 283 -1.92 -14.62 21.98
CA TRP A 283 -1.53 -15.80 22.77
C TRP A 283 -2.65 -16.85 22.76
N ALA A 284 -3.90 -16.43 22.90
CA ALA A 284 -5.06 -17.30 22.78
C ALA A 284 -5.15 -17.95 21.40
N LEU A 285 -4.97 -17.17 20.32
CA LEU A 285 -4.95 -17.68 18.95
C LEU A 285 -3.80 -18.66 18.71
N LEU A 286 -2.60 -18.33 19.18
CA LEU A 286 -1.44 -19.20 19.08
C LEU A 286 -1.68 -20.52 19.83
N LEU A 287 -2.22 -20.46 21.05
CA LEU A 287 -2.53 -21.66 21.82
C LEU A 287 -3.59 -22.50 21.09
N TRP A 288 -4.70 -21.90 20.67
CA TRP A 288 -5.78 -22.62 19.98
C TRP A 288 -5.34 -23.25 18.65
N GLN A 289 -4.47 -22.58 17.89
CA GLN A 289 -4.01 -23.05 16.57
C GLN A 289 -2.89 -24.07 16.64
N ASN A 290 -2.22 -24.20 17.78
CA ASN A 290 -1.06 -25.08 17.93
C ASN A 290 -1.24 -26.13 19.02
N THR A 291 -2.39 -26.17 19.69
CA THR A 291 -2.73 -27.23 20.64
C THR A 291 -3.90 -28.03 20.11
N ARG A 292 -3.82 -29.35 20.27
CA ARG A 292 -4.94 -30.26 20.02
C ARG A 292 -5.29 -30.95 21.32
N LEU A 293 -6.38 -30.52 21.96
CA LEU A 293 -6.85 -31.07 23.24
C LEU A 293 -7.50 -32.44 23.09
N ARG A 294 -8.07 -32.75 21.91
CA ARG A 294 -8.76 -34.01 21.64
C ARG A 294 -8.03 -34.76 20.51
N ALA A 295 -7.46 -35.92 20.84
CA ALA A 295 -6.95 -36.85 19.85
C ALA A 295 -8.13 -37.66 19.30
N ASP A 296 -9.06 -37.01 18.60
CA ASP A 296 -10.15 -37.75 17.95
C ASP A 296 -9.55 -38.77 16.98
N GLY A 297 -10.15 -39.97 16.98
CA GLY A 297 -9.70 -41.20 16.32
C GLY A 297 -9.64 -41.16 14.79
N SER A 298 -9.44 -40.00 14.17
CA SER A 298 -9.16 -39.90 12.74
C SER A 298 -7.80 -40.56 12.42
N ALA A 299 -7.79 -41.33 11.33
CA ALA A 299 -6.75 -42.28 10.90
C ALA A 299 -5.35 -41.71 10.60
N CYS A 300 -5.03 -40.46 11.00
CA CYS A 300 -3.70 -39.89 10.81
C CYS A 300 -2.72 -40.38 11.89
N GLN A 301 -1.81 -41.27 11.51
CA GLN A 301 -0.67 -41.66 12.33
C GLN A 301 0.31 -40.47 12.51
N GLY A 302 0.76 -40.21 13.74
CA GLY A 302 1.83 -39.23 14.03
C GLY A 302 1.43 -37.84 14.55
N LYS A 303 0.27 -37.70 15.23
CA LYS A 303 -0.23 -36.41 15.73
C LYS A 303 0.63 -35.86 16.89
N LYS A 304 1.26 -34.69 16.70
CA LYS A 304 1.84 -33.91 17.81
C LYS A 304 0.72 -33.22 18.59
N ARG A 305 0.77 -33.29 19.94
CA ARG A 305 -0.16 -32.55 20.83
C ARG A 305 0.09 -31.03 20.79
N LEU A 306 1.35 -30.65 20.53
CA LEU A 306 1.83 -29.27 20.50
C LEU A 306 2.59 -29.00 19.19
N GLY A 307 2.20 -27.93 18.50
CA GLY A 307 2.78 -27.49 17.25
C GLY A 307 2.45 -28.38 16.05
N HIS A 308 2.95 -27.96 14.90
CA HIS A 308 2.75 -28.60 13.61
C HIS A 308 4.04 -29.28 13.14
N ARG A 309 3.85 -30.29 12.29
CA ARG A 309 4.93 -31.01 11.65
C ARG A 309 5.28 -30.33 10.33
N ILE A 310 6.56 -29.98 10.17
CA ILE A 310 7.04 -29.18 9.06
C ILE A 310 8.06 -29.97 8.27
N THR A 311 7.86 -30.08 6.96
CA THR A 311 8.84 -30.61 6.01
C THR A 311 9.27 -29.50 5.06
N ALA A 312 10.57 -29.38 4.80
CA ALA A 312 11.13 -28.36 3.92
C ALA A 312 11.89 -29.02 2.77
N ARG A 313 11.49 -28.72 1.53
CA ARG A 313 12.12 -29.25 0.30
C ARG A 313 12.69 -28.09 -0.50
N ALA A 314 13.99 -28.11 -0.77
CA ALA A 314 14.60 -27.18 -1.72
C ALA A 314 14.14 -27.53 -3.14
N VAL A 315 13.57 -26.57 -3.86
CA VAL A 315 13.08 -26.76 -5.24
C VAL A 315 13.98 -26.05 -6.25
N CYS A 316 14.61 -24.94 -5.84
CA CYS A 316 15.54 -24.18 -6.67
C CYS A 316 16.73 -23.71 -5.80
N PRO A 317 17.83 -23.20 -6.38
CA PRO A 317 19.03 -22.79 -5.63
C PRO A 317 18.81 -21.71 -4.55
N SER A 318 17.65 -21.04 -4.57
CA SER A 318 17.29 -20.06 -3.54
C SER A 318 15.83 -20.15 -3.10
N THR A 319 15.13 -21.25 -3.43
CA THR A 319 13.69 -21.41 -3.16
C THR A 319 13.42 -22.73 -2.45
N THR A 320 12.69 -22.66 -1.35
CA THR A 320 12.29 -23.80 -0.52
C THR A 320 10.78 -23.85 -0.39
N VAL A 321 10.19 -25.01 -0.65
CA VAL A 321 8.78 -25.28 -0.35
C VAL A 321 8.71 -25.86 1.06
N VAL A 322 8.04 -25.14 1.95
CA VAL A 322 7.79 -25.54 3.34
C VAL A 322 6.36 -26.03 3.43
N THR A 323 6.17 -27.29 3.78
CA THR A 323 4.86 -27.90 3.97
C THR A 323 4.59 -28.09 5.46
N ILE A 324 3.50 -27.50 5.93
CA ILE A 324 3.00 -27.61 7.29
C ILE A 324 1.85 -28.63 7.25
N LYS A 325 2.06 -29.77 7.87
CA LYS A 325 1.09 -30.87 7.94
C LYS A 325 0.15 -30.69 9.13
N ASP A 326 -1.02 -31.29 9.04
CA ASP A 326 -1.96 -31.45 10.16
C ASP A 326 -2.55 -30.13 10.69
N VAL A 327 -2.90 -29.21 9.81
CA VAL A 327 -3.54 -27.92 10.13
C VAL A 327 -5.06 -28.09 10.34
N HIS A 328 -5.62 -27.50 11.41
CA HIS A 328 -7.06 -27.58 11.76
C HIS A 328 -7.83 -26.26 11.66
N PHE A 329 -7.33 -25.31 10.87
CA PHE A 329 -8.08 -24.10 10.57
C PHE A 329 -8.19 -23.94 9.05
N GLU A 330 -9.22 -23.22 8.63
CA GLU A 330 -9.45 -22.88 7.23
C GLU A 330 -8.75 -21.57 6.87
N TRP A 331 -8.41 -21.42 5.59
CA TRP A 331 -7.84 -20.19 5.04
C TRP A 331 -8.43 -19.89 3.67
N LYS A 332 -8.24 -18.65 3.23
CA LYS A 332 -8.55 -18.22 1.86
C LYS A 332 -7.26 -17.93 1.10
N ALA A 333 -7.24 -18.21 -0.20
CA ALA A 333 -6.14 -17.83 -1.07
C ALA A 333 -5.80 -16.34 -0.93
N GLY A 334 -4.51 -16.04 -0.79
CA GLY A 334 -4.00 -14.68 -0.56
C GLY A 334 -3.87 -14.28 0.91
N GLN A 335 -4.28 -15.12 1.87
CA GLN A 335 -3.94 -14.93 3.28
C GLN A 335 -2.50 -15.36 3.58
N HIS A 336 -1.98 -14.90 4.72
CA HIS A 336 -0.62 -15.21 5.18
C HIS A 336 -0.61 -15.66 6.64
N ILE A 337 0.43 -16.37 7.04
CA ILE A 337 0.64 -16.83 8.41
C ILE A 337 2.03 -16.39 8.90
N TYR A 338 2.18 -16.26 10.22
CA TYR A 338 3.49 -16.17 10.84
C TYR A 338 3.97 -17.56 11.21
N LEU A 339 5.15 -17.92 10.70
CA LEU A 339 5.81 -19.19 10.95
C LEU A 339 6.93 -19.01 11.98
N TRP A 340 6.91 -19.82 13.03
CA TRP A 340 7.94 -19.90 14.04
C TRP A 340 8.49 -21.33 14.10
N ILE A 341 9.79 -21.50 13.84
CA ILE A 341 10.48 -22.80 13.93
C ILE A 341 11.59 -22.66 14.97
N PRO A 342 11.37 -23.09 16.24
CA PRO A 342 12.33 -22.86 17.32
C PRO A 342 13.76 -23.34 17.02
N ARG A 343 13.91 -24.50 16.35
CA ARG A 343 15.21 -25.07 15.96
C ARG A 343 16.01 -24.17 15.00
N LEU A 344 15.32 -23.33 14.22
CA LEU A 344 15.92 -22.42 13.25
C LEU A 344 15.84 -20.95 13.70
N GLY A 345 15.21 -20.65 14.84
CA GLY A 345 14.95 -19.30 15.30
C GLY A 345 14.13 -19.35 16.60
N PRO A 346 14.76 -19.30 17.78
CA PRO A 346 14.07 -19.59 19.05
C PRO A 346 12.98 -18.56 19.38
N ILE A 347 13.12 -17.30 18.97
CA ILE A 347 12.21 -16.20 19.34
C ILE A 347 11.74 -15.42 18.09
N GLU A 348 11.90 -16.02 16.91
CA GLU A 348 11.62 -15.36 15.63
C GLU A 348 10.38 -15.96 14.95
N ALA A 349 9.42 -15.10 14.62
CA ALA A 349 8.25 -15.49 13.83
C ALA A 349 8.13 -14.58 12.60
N HIS A 350 8.12 -15.18 11.40
CA HIS A 350 8.19 -14.44 10.13
C HIS A 350 6.94 -14.69 9.27
N PRO A 351 6.41 -13.66 8.57
CA PRO A 351 5.20 -13.78 7.77
C PRO A 351 5.47 -14.42 6.40
N TYR A 352 4.62 -15.35 5.99
CA TYR A 352 4.63 -16.00 4.68
C TYR A 352 3.21 -16.15 4.14
N THR A 353 3.00 -15.83 2.87
CA THR A 353 1.73 -16.06 2.17
C THR A 353 1.48 -17.56 2.04
N ILE A 354 0.24 -17.98 2.30
CA ILE A 354 -0.19 -19.35 2.05
C ILE A 354 -0.22 -19.55 0.53
N ALA A 355 0.69 -20.39 0.06
CA ALA A 355 0.96 -20.57 -1.35
C ALA A 355 0.18 -21.74 -1.93
N CYS A 356 -0.92 -22.21 -1.35
CA CYS A 356 -1.81 -23.24 -1.91
C CYS A 356 -3.29 -22.89 -1.70
N ALA A 357 -4.13 -23.26 -2.67
CA ALA A 357 -5.57 -23.01 -2.62
C ALA A 357 -6.34 -23.93 -1.68
N HIS A 358 -6.01 -25.23 -1.65
CA HIS A 358 -6.79 -26.23 -0.92
C HIS A 358 -5.92 -27.37 -0.38
N LYS A 359 -6.59 -28.35 0.25
CA LYS A 359 -6.01 -29.59 0.77
C LYS A 359 -5.16 -30.27 -0.31
N LEU A 360 -3.90 -30.53 0.00
CA LEU A 360 -3.01 -31.27 -0.90
C LEU A 360 -3.46 -32.73 -0.98
N GLU A 361 -3.61 -33.25 -2.20
CA GLU A 361 -3.80 -34.68 -2.44
C GLU A 361 -2.62 -35.50 -1.89
N GLY A 362 -2.89 -36.68 -1.32
CA GLY A 362 -1.87 -37.51 -0.68
C GLY A 362 -1.44 -37.08 0.73
N THR A 363 -1.97 -35.97 1.26
CA THR A 363 -1.89 -35.68 2.70
C THR A 363 -3.07 -36.31 3.43
N CYS A 364 -2.88 -36.69 4.70
CA CYS A 364 -3.91 -37.37 5.49
C CYS A 364 -5.23 -36.57 5.54
N CYS A 365 -6.29 -37.09 6.16
CA CYS A 365 -7.59 -36.40 6.27
C CYS A 365 -7.53 -34.93 6.77
N CYS A 366 -6.44 -34.51 7.41
CA CYS A 366 -6.12 -33.12 7.81
C CYS A 366 -5.67 -32.20 6.66
N ASN A 367 -5.96 -30.90 6.77
CA ASN A 367 -5.45 -29.90 5.82
C ASN A 367 -3.93 -29.70 5.95
N SER A 368 -3.26 -29.41 4.83
CA SER A 368 -1.84 -29.06 4.79
C SER A 368 -1.64 -27.72 4.11
N ILE A 369 -0.72 -26.89 4.64
CA ILE A 369 -0.38 -25.57 4.10
C ILE A 369 1.00 -25.67 3.43
N GLN A 370 1.12 -25.17 2.21
CA GLN A 370 2.42 -24.93 1.57
C GLN A 370 2.79 -23.46 1.61
N LEU A 371 4.06 -23.18 1.90
CA LEU A 371 4.68 -21.87 1.81
C LEU A 371 5.86 -21.96 0.85
N VAL A 372 6.01 -20.99 -0.04
CA VAL A 372 7.19 -20.88 -0.89
C VAL A 372 8.11 -19.80 -0.31
N VAL A 373 9.25 -20.23 0.20
CA VAL A 373 10.22 -19.39 0.92
C VAL A 373 11.44 -19.16 0.05
N ARG A 374 11.65 -17.91 -0.36
CA ARG A 374 12.89 -17.48 -1.01
C ARG A 374 13.95 -17.18 0.05
N ALA A 375 15.15 -17.74 -0.11
CA ALA A 375 16.29 -17.49 0.74
C ALA A 375 16.72 -16.01 0.64
N GLN A 376 16.75 -15.35 1.78
CA GLN A 376 17.27 -14.00 2.03
C GLN A 376 18.19 -14.07 3.27
N THR A 377 18.69 -12.96 3.78
CA THR A 377 19.44 -12.98 5.04
C THR A 377 18.55 -13.42 6.23
N GLY A 378 19.16 -14.06 7.24
CA GLY A 378 18.47 -14.48 8.47
C GLY A 378 17.66 -15.78 8.35
N PHE A 379 16.46 -15.81 8.95
CA PHE A 379 15.61 -17.00 9.11
C PHE A 379 15.36 -17.79 7.82
N SER A 380 15.07 -17.11 6.71
CA SER A 380 14.79 -17.76 5.42
C SER A 380 15.99 -18.51 4.83
N LYS A 381 17.22 -18.00 4.98
CA LYS A 381 18.45 -18.72 4.60
C LYS A 381 18.68 -19.93 5.49
N ARG A 382 18.41 -19.83 6.80
CA ARG A 382 18.51 -20.98 7.72
C ARG A 382 17.52 -22.10 7.35
N ILE A 383 16.30 -21.75 6.93
CA ILE A 383 15.34 -22.72 6.37
C ILE A 383 15.92 -23.40 5.12
N HIS A 384 16.45 -22.62 4.18
CA HIS A 384 16.97 -23.17 2.93
C HIS A 384 18.19 -24.07 3.14
N GLU A 385 19.17 -23.63 3.94
CA GLU A 385 20.35 -24.41 4.30
C GLU A 385 19.96 -25.71 5.01
N TYR A 386 18.96 -25.68 5.90
CA TYR A 386 18.45 -26.88 6.54
C TYR A 386 17.80 -27.83 5.53
N ALA A 387 16.95 -27.31 4.63
CA ALA A 387 16.29 -28.11 3.60
C ALA A 387 17.29 -28.78 2.64
N MET A 388 18.41 -28.11 2.33
CA MET A 388 19.50 -28.66 1.53
C MET A 388 20.27 -29.75 2.26
N LYS A 389 20.52 -29.58 3.57
CA LYS A 389 21.29 -30.54 4.39
C LYS A 389 20.47 -31.77 4.80
N SER A 390 19.16 -31.63 4.96
CA SER A 390 18.31 -32.66 5.57
C SER A 390 16.91 -32.71 4.91
N PRO A 391 16.82 -33.13 3.63
CA PRO A 391 15.61 -33.02 2.83
C PRO A 391 14.42 -33.88 3.32
N THR A 392 14.68 -34.92 4.10
CA THR A 392 13.66 -35.83 4.67
C THR A 392 13.34 -35.54 6.14
N SER A 393 14.06 -34.63 6.78
CA SER A 393 13.90 -34.38 8.20
C SER A 393 12.67 -33.53 8.51
N GLU A 394 11.96 -33.91 9.57
CA GLU A 394 10.79 -33.19 10.05
C GLU A 394 11.16 -32.22 11.18
N LEU A 395 10.60 -31.02 11.12
CA LEU A 395 10.74 -29.99 12.14
C LEU A 395 9.42 -29.83 12.91
N SER A 396 9.54 -29.30 14.13
CA SER A 396 8.38 -28.77 14.87
C SER A 396 8.33 -27.27 14.65
N GLY A 397 7.17 -26.73 14.31
CA GLY A 397 6.96 -25.30 14.32
C GLY A 397 5.54 -24.91 14.68
N PHE A 398 5.39 -23.62 14.91
CA PHE A 398 4.16 -22.99 15.37
C PHE A 398 3.69 -21.99 14.32
N VAL A 399 2.37 -21.91 14.18
CA VAL A 399 1.72 -21.07 13.18
C VAL A 399 0.80 -20.09 13.89
N SER A 400 0.82 -18.84 13.46
CA SER A 400 -0.18 -17.84 13.86
C SER A 400 -0.83 -17.25 12.61
N GLY A 401 -2.15 -17.30 12.51
CA GLY A 401 -2.93 -16.79 11.37
C GLY A 401 -4.12 -17.71 11.05
N PRO A 402 -4.83 -17.54 9.94
CA PRO A 402 -4.47 -16.73 8.79
C PRO A 402 -4.75 -15.25 9.03
N TYR A 403 -3.86 -14.42 8.51
CA TYR A 403 -3.98 -12.96 8.50
C TYR A 403 -4.20 -12.47 7.07
N GLY A 404 -4.75 -11.27 6.97
CA GLY A 404 -5.04 -10.60 5.70
C GLY A 404 -6.46 -10.85 5.21
N VAL A 405 -6.93 -9.92 4.38
CA VAL A 405 -8.26 -9.98 3.75
C VAL A 405 -8.03 -9.96 2.23
N PRO A 406 -8.00 -11.14 1.57
CA PRO A 406 -7.83 -11.21 0.13
C PRO A 406 -9.05 -10.60 -0.59
N PRO A 407 -8.88 -10.08 -1.81
CA PRO A 407 -10.02 -9.65 -2.62
C PRO A 407 -10.94 -10.84 -2.91
N ARG A 408 -12.24 -10.58 -3.01
CA ARG A 408 -13.19 -11.55 -3.58
C ARG A 408 -12.90 -11.68 -5.07
N TRP A 409 -12.61 -12.88 -5.53
CA TRP A 409 -12.32 -13.18 -6.94
C TRP A 409 -13.56 -13.70 -7.67
N ASP A 410 -14.48 -14.33 -6.94
CA ASP A 410 -15.73 -14.96 -7.37
C ASP A 410 -16.77 -14.00 -7.98
N ILE A 411 -16.58 -12.69 -7.84
CA ILE A 411 -17.57 -11.64 -8.19
C ILE A 411 -17.18 -10.82 -9.44
N TYR A 412 -16.12 -11.23 -10.13
CA TYR A 412 -15.59 -10.56 -11.32
C TYR A 412 -15.60 -11.53 -12.50
N GLU A 413 -15.91 -11.00 -13.69
CA GLU A 413 -16.00 -11.78 -14.92
C GLU A 413 -14.63 -11.93 -15.58
N THR A 414 -13.81 -10.89 -15.51
CA THR A 414 -12.42 -10.89 -15.99
C THR A 414 -11.46 -10.65 -14.84
N MET A 415 -10.38 -11.42 -14.80
CA MET A 415 -9.33 -11.29 -13.79
C MET A 415 -7.95 -11.14 -14.43
N VAL A 416 -7.17 -10.17 -13.97
CA VAL A 416 -5.76 -9.99 -14.36
C VAL A 416 -4.89 -10.18 -13.11
N LEU A 417 -4.14 -11.28 -13.06
CA LEU A 417 -3.33 -11.72 -11.94
C LEU A 417 -1.84 -11.49 -12.21
N ILE A 418 -1.25 -10.43 -11.64
CA ILE A 418 0.16 -10.05 -11.85
C ILE A 418 1.00 -10.42 -10.63
N GLY A 419 1.82 -11.46 -10.75
CA GLY A 419 2.75 -11.93 -9.73
C GLY A 419 4.20 -11.69 -10.13
N ALA A 420 4.95 -10.92 -9.35
CA ALA A 420 6.38 -10.71 -9.58
C ALA A 420 7.24 -11.42 -8.52
N SER A 421 8.14 -12.32 -8.96
CA SER A 421 8.98 -13.19 -8.11
C SER A 421 8.12 -13.93 -7.08
N THR A 422 8.41 -13.83 -5.78
CA THR A 422 7.60 -14.43 -4.72
C THR A 422 6.17 -13.89 -4.62
N GLY A 423 5.84 -12.80 -5.33
CA GLY A 423 4.46 -12.33 -5.48
C GLY A 423 3.52 -13.36 -6.13
N ALA A 424 4.07 -14.32 -6.87
CA ALA A 424 3.32 -15.46 -7.39
C ALA A 424 2.70 -16.34 -6.28
N SER A 425 3.27 -16.38 -5.07
CA SER A 425 2.65 -17.03 -3.90
C SER A 425 1.29 -16.44 -3.53
N PHE A 426 0.97 -15.22 -3.97
CA PHE A 426 -0.32 -14.58 -3.74
C PHE A 426 -1.30 -14.82 -4.90
N THR A 427 -0.83 -14.75 -6.15
CA THR A 427 -1.68 -14.82 -7.33
C THR A 427 -2.00 -16.25 -7.78
N VAL A 428 -1.05 -17.17 -7.72
CA VAL A 428 -1.24 -18.57 -8.17
C VAL A 428 -2.29 -19.30 -7.35
N PRO A 429 -2.34 -19.19 -6.00
CA PRO A 429 -3.42 -19.81 -5.23
C PRO A 429 -4.81 -19.26 -5.54
N ILE A 430 -4.93 -18.03 -6.03
CA ILE A 430 -6.21 -17.48 -6.47
C ILE A 430 -6.68 -18.19 -7.74
N LEU A 431 -5.79 -18.40 -8.71
CA LEU A 431 -6.08 -19.20 -9.91
C LEU A 431 -6.46 -20.64 -9.56
N GLU A 432 -5.71 -21.28 -8.65
CA GLU A 432 -6.02 -22.63 -8.18
C GLU A 432 -7.38 -22.72 -7.49
N CYS A 433 -7.78 -21.70 -6.72
CA CYS A 433 -9.12 -21.62 -6.14
C CYS A 433 -10.21 -21.50 -7.22
N ILE A 434 -9.98 -20.74 -8.29
CA ILE A 434 -10.92 -20.60 -9.41
C ILE A 434 -11.03 -21.92 -10.18
N ALA A 435 -9.89 -22.55 -10.47
CA ALA A 435 -9.82 -23.84 -11.14
C ALA A 435 -10.56 -24.93 -10.37
N ASN A 436 -10.42 -24.94 -9.04
CA ASN A 436 -11.05 -25.92 -8.16
C ASN A 436 -12.36 -25.43 -7.52
N ALA A 437 -12.95 -24.34 -8.02
CA ALA A 437 -14.22 -23.87 -7.50
C ALA A 437 -15.32 -24.93 -7.75
N GLU A 438 -16.01 -25.31 -6.68
CA GLU A 438 -17.20 -26.17 -6.71
C GLU A 438 -18.50 -25.35 -6.68
N GLY A 439 -18.43 -24.11 -6.21
CA GLY A 439 -19.56 -23.19 -6.11
C GLY A 439 -19.69 -22.25 -7.30
N VAL A 440 -20.70 -21.38 -7.20
CA VAL A 440 -20.99 -20.31 -8.18
C VAL A 440 -19.78 -19.40 -8.35
N ASN A 441 -19.34 -19.23 -9.58
CA ASN A 441 -18.23 -18.35 -9.92
C ASN A 441 -18.56 -17.51 -11.16
N CYS A 442 -18.42 -16.19 -11.06
CA CYS A 442 -18.64 -15.29 -12.16
C CYS A 442 -17.46 -15.23 -13.15
N THR A 443 -16.27 -15.72 -12.77
CA THR A 443 -15.04 -15.56 -13.58
C THR A 443 -15.08 -16.40 -14.85
N ARG A 444 -14.93 -15.72 -16.00
CA ARG A 444 -14.91 -16.31 -17.34
C ARG A 444 -13.56 -16.15 -18.04
N ASN A 445 -12.84 -15.06 -17.76
CA ASN A 445 -11.57 -14.75 -18.41
C ASN A 445 -10.48 -14.48 -17.37
N ILE A 446 -9.31 -15.11 -17.52
CA ILE A 446 -8.17 -14.93 -16.62
C ILE A 446 -6.89 -14.69 -17.42
N GLU A 447 -6.24 -13.56 -17.15
CA GLU A 447 -4.87 -13.27 -17.58
C GLU A 447 -3.93 -13.46 -16.40
N VAL A 448 -2.95 -14.35 -16.53
CA VAL A 448 -1.94 -14.58 -15.49
C VAL A 448 -0.60 -14.07 -15.98
N VAL A 449 -0.01 -13.10 -15.28
CA VAL A 449 1.28 -12.52 -15.62
C VAL A 449 2.30 -12.84 -14.52
N LEU A 450 3.28 -13.68 -14.84
CA LEU A 450 4.37 -14.06 -13.97
C LEU A 450 5.67 -13.37 -14.41
N ILE A 451 6.26 -12.57 -13.52
CA ILE A 451 7.46 -11.78 -13.84
C ILE A 451 8.59 -12.18 -12.88
N ALA A 452 9.75 -12.58 -13.40
CA ALA A 452 10.91 -12.90 -12.58
C ALA A 452 12.22 -12.46 -13.22
N ARG A 453 13.31 -12.42 -12.44
CA ARG A 453 14.63 -12.09 -12.98
C ARG A 453 15.30 -13.29 -13.66
N THR A 454 15.01 -14.49 -13.19
CA THR A 454 15.58 -15.75 -13.68
C THR A 454 14.49 -16.82 -13.79
N VAL A 455 14.72 -17.82 -14.63
CA VAL A 455 13.81 -18.97 -14.82
C VAL A 455 13.65 -19.75 -13.51
N ASP A 456 14.76 -20.03 -12.81
CA ASP A 456 14.77 -20.76 -11.54
C ASP A 456 13.88 -20.13 -10.47
N GLU A 457 13.72 -18.81 -10.46
CA GLU A 457 12.88 -18.13 -9.47
C GLU A 457 11.39 -18.42 -9.65
N ILE A 458 10.96 -18.72 -10.88
CA ILE A 458 9.53 -18.76 -11.25
C ILE A 458 9.08 -20.12 -11.76
N LYS A 459 10.00 -21.00 -12.17
CA LYS A 459 9.69 -22.33 -12.75
C LYS A 459 8.62 -23.10 -11.97
N TYR A 460 8.80 -23.20 -10.65
CA TYR A 460 7.84 -23.87 -9.76
C TYR A 460 6.42 -23.26 -9.82
N TYR A 461 6.31 -21.94 -9.97
CA TYR A 461 5.01 -21.28 -10.11
C TYR A 461 4.43 -21.43 -11.51
N VAL A 462 5.27 -21.47 -12.55
CA VAL A 462 4.82 -21.69 -13.93
C VAL A 462 4.17 -23.06 -14.05
N GLU A 463 4.82 -24.12 -13.54
CA GLU A 463 4.28 -25.49 -13.56
C GLU A 463 2.90 -25.55 -12.89
N ARG A 464 2.75 -24.96 -11.71
CA ARG A 464 1.45 -24.90 -11.00
C ARG A 464 0.40 -24.06 -11.71
N THR A 465 0.82 -22.95 -12.31
CA THR A 465 -0.06 -22.09 -13.10
C THR A 465 -0.58 -22.84 -14.31
N MET A 466 0.26 -23.60 -14.99
CA MET A 466 -0.12 -24.39 -16.16
C MET A 466 -1.15 -25.47 -15.80
N GLU A 467 -0.94 -26.17 -14.69
CA GLU A 467 -1.89 -27.18 -14.22
C GLU A 467 -3.24 -26.56 -13.85
N ALA A 468 -3.25 -25.50 -13.04
CA ALA A 468 -4.47 -24.80 -12.68
C ALA A 468 -5.18 -24.19 -13.90
N SER A 469 -4.42 -23.71 -14.89
CA SER A 469 -4.97 -23.19 -16.14
C SER A 469 -5.65 -24.26 -16.96
N ARG A 470 -5.11 -25.48 -17.00
CA ARG A 470 -5.74 -26.63 -17.68
C ARG A 470 -7.09 -26.96 -17.02
N ILE A 471 -7.10 -27.14 -15.71
CA ILE A 471 -8.31 -27.46 -14.94
C ILE A 471 -9.38 -26.36 -15.12
N ALA A 472 -8.99 -25.08 -15.09
CA ALA A 472 -9.93 -23.98 -15.30
C ALA A 472 -10.52 -23.96 -16.72
N ARG A 473 -9.69 -24.26 -17.75
CA ARG A 473 -10.16 -24.35 -19.14
C ARG A 473 -11.10 -25.51 -19.38
N ASP A 474 -10.88 -26.65 -18.71
CA ASP A 474 -11.78 -27.80 -18.78
C ASP A 474 -13.17 -27.47 -18.21
N LYS A 475 -13.25 -26.48 -17.29
CA LYS A 475 -14.50 -25.90 -16.77
C LYS A 475 -15.05 -24.73 -17.60
N GLY A 476 -14.48 -24.45 -18.77
CA GLY A 476 -14.94 -23.39 -19.67
C GLY A 476 -14.44 -21.98 -19.34
N VAL A 477 -13.45 -21.82 -18.45
CA VAL A 477 -12.81 -20.53 -18.15
C VAL A 477 -11.67 -20.29 -19.14
N ARG A 478 -11.67 -19.16 -19.85
CA ARG A 478 -10.57 -18.77 -20.74
C ARG A 478 -9.39 -18.31 -19.91
N VAL A 479 -8.24 -18.97 -20.06
CA VAL A 479 -7.00 -18.61 -19.36
C VAL A 479 -5.88 -18.33 -20.36
N ARG A 480 -5.16 -17.24 -20.16
CA ARG A 480 -3.93 -16.86 -20.88
C ARG A 480 -2.82 -16.61 -19.86
N VAL A 481 -1.63 -17.15 -20.13
CA VAL A 481 -0.47 -17.10 -19.24
C VAL A 481 0.66 -16.35 -19.92
N HIS A 482 1.23 -15.37 -19.22
CA HIS A 482 2.34 -14.53 -19.66
C HIS A 482 3.50 -14.74 -18.71
N VAL A 483 4.65 -15.20 -19.22
CA VAL A 483 5.86 -15.43 -18.41
C VAL A 483 6.95 -14.49 -18.89
N ALA A 484 7.41 -13.58 -18.03
CA ALA A 484 8.45 -12.61 -18.35
C ALA A 484 9.71 -12.81 -17.51
N ILE A 485 10.84 -13.08 -18.17
CA ILE A 485 12.16 -13.21 -17.57
C ILE A 485 12.96 -11.95 -17.89
N THR A 486 13.35 -11.16 -16.87
CA THR A 486 13.91 -9.80 -17.07
C THR A 486 15.41 -9.67 -16.76
N GLY A 487 16.16 -10.77 -16.69
CA GLY A 487 17.59 -10.77 -16.37
C GLY A 487 18.46 -10.51 -17.61
N ALA A 488 19.51 -9.69 -17.48
CA ALA A 488 20.34 -9.22 -18.60
C ALA A 488 21.39 -10.23 -19.14
N ASN A 489 21.62 -11.36 -18.47
CA ASN A 489 22.60 -12.37 -18.90
C ASN A 489 21.87 -13.61 -19.41
N GLN A 490 21.58 -13.66 -20.71
CA GLN A 490 21.22 -14.91 -21.39
C GLN A 490 21.90 -14.96 -22.77
N GLY A 491 23.23 -15.08 -22.77
CA GLY A 491 23.99 -15.54 -23.93
C GLY A 491 23.99 -17.07 -24.06
N SER A 492 23.44 -17.80 -23.10
CA SER A 492 23.39 -19.26 -23.09
C SER A 492 22.44 -19.75 -22.00
N GLN A 493 21.64 -20.77 -22.35
CA GLN A 493 20.85 -21.67 -21.49
C GLN A 493 19.33 -21.43 -21.28
N GLU A 494 18.62 -22.52 -21.64
CA GLU A 494 17.29 -22.98 -21.24
C GLU A 494 16.09 -22.04 -21.46
N ARG A 495 15.48 -22.14 -22.66
CA ARG A 495 14.04 -21.91 -22.79
C ARG A 495 13.31 -22.83 -21.81
N LEU A 496 12.21 -22.36 -21.20
CA LEU A 496 11.32 -23.25 -20.47
C LEU A 496 10.88 -24.37 -21.43
N SER A 497 11.37 -25.59 -21.21
CA SER A 497 10.95 -26.78 -21.96
C SER A 497 9.56 -27.23 -21.47
N LEU A 498 8.56 -26.39 -21.72
CA LEU A 498 7.14 -26.68 -21.47
C LEU A 498 6.55 -27.53 -22.61
N ALA A 499 7.10 -28.71 -22.90
CA ALA A 499 6.43 -29.70 -23.75
C ALA A 499 7.08 -31.09 -23.64
N LYS A 500 6.19 -32.10 -23.45
CA LYS A 500 6.35 -33.56 -23.52
C LYS A 500 6.50 -34.29 -22.18
N HIS A 501 5.38 -34.41 -21.45
CA HIS A 501 5.16 -35.60 -20.64
C HIS A 501 4.21 -36.51 -21.41
N ASN A 502 4.76 -37.47 -22.15
CA ASN A 502 4.00 -38.68 -22.52
C ASN A 502 4.00 -39.60 -21.29
N PRO A 503 2.90 -40.32 -20.99
CA PRO A 503 2.94 -41.40 -20.03
C PRO A 503 3.63 -42.58 -20.71
N GLN A 504 4.82 -42.96 -20.26
CA GLN A 504 5.52 -44.13 -20.79
C GLN A 504 5.55 -45.22 -19.73
N SER A 505 4.87 -46.30 -20.09
CA SER A 505 4.83 -47.62 -19.49
C SER A 505 6.22 -48.24 -19.31
N ASP A 506 6.35 -49.04 -18.26
CA ASP A 506 7.48 -49.92 -17.95
C ASP A 506 7.97 -50.76 -19.14
N SER A 507 9.30 -50.84 -19.32
CA SER A 507 10.03 -52.10 -19.56
C SER A 507 11.55 -51.87 -19.74
N ASP A 508 12.32 -52.46 -18.82
CA ASP A 508 13.63 -53.13 -18.91
C ASP A 508 14.82 -52.62 -19.79
N ASN A 509 15.94 -52.39 -19.07
CA ASN A 509 17.33 -52.87 -19.24
C ASN A 509 17.99 -53.00 -20.63
N THR A 510 19.10 -52.27 -20.84
CA THR A 510 20.48 -52.84 -20.97
C THR A 510 21.59 -51.77 -20.96
N MET A 511 22.81 -52.20 -20.57
CA MET A 511 24.04 -51.45 -20.28
C MET A 511 24.95 -51.19 -21.51
N GLU A 512 26.02 -50.40 -21.26
CA GLU A 512 27.30 -50.20 -22.01
C GLU A 512 27.32 -49.10 -23.09
N SER A 513 28.35 -48.28 -23.28
CA SER A 513 29.69 -48.07 -22.68
C SER A 513 30.30 -46.76 -23.22
N ASP A 514 31.34 -46.26 -22.54
CA ASP A 514 32.19 -45.08 -22.83
C ASP A 514 32.59 -44.78 -24.29
N SER A 515 32.76 -43.49 -24.62
CA SER A 515 34.07 -42.94 -25.03
C SER A 515 34.05 -41.42 -25.28
N GLN A 516 35.08 -40.76 -24.76
CA GLN A 516 35.45 -39.37 -25.01
C GLN A 516 35.99 -39.18 -26.44
N THR A 517 35.84 -37.98 -27.02
CA THR A 517 36.93 -37.25 -27.70
C THR A 517 36.47 -35.87 -28.20
N VAL A 518 37.48 -35.03 -28.43
CA VAL A 518 37.53 -33.57 -28.43
C VAL A 518 37.88 -33.06 -29.86
N ASP A 519 37.49 -31.81 -30.12
CA ASP A 519 38.04 -30.84 -31.10
C ASP A 519 37.58 -30.78 -32.58
N LYS A 520 36.93 -29.63 -32.86
CA LYS A 520 37.22 -28.58 -33.87
C LYS A 520 37.44 -28.89 -35.36
N ALA A 521 36.60 -28.16 -36.12
CA ALA A 521 36.89 -27.29 -37.28
C ALA A 521 36.93 -27.90 -38.70
N GLY A 522 36.17 -27.26 -39.62
CA GLY A 522 36.50 -27.20 -41.06
C GLY A 522 35.34 -27.38 -42.05
N GLY A 523 34.75 -26.25 -42.46
CA GLY A 523 34.27 -25.85 -43.82
C GLY A 523 33.63 -26.83 -44.84
N CYS A 524 32.56 -26.38 -45.50
CA CYS A 524 32.51 -26.06 -46.96
C CYS A 524 31.10 -25.50 -47.31
N CYS A 525 30.92 -24.38 -48.04
CA CYS A 525 31.11 -24.08 -49.47
C CYS A 525 29.77 -24.03 -50.21
N CYS A 526 29.45 -22.89 -50.82
CA CYS A 526 29.06 -22.73 -52.23
C CYS A 526 28.90 -21.24 -52.54
N SER A 527 29.57 -20.78 -53.60
CA SER A 527 29.72 -19.39 -54.01
C SER A 527 29.28 -19.20 -55.47
N SER A 528 28.94 -17.94 -55.79
CA SER A 528 29.15 -17.23 -57.08
C SER A 528 28.06 -17.35 -58.16
N PRO A 529 27.95 -16.39 -59.13
CA PRO A 529 28.91 -15.33 -59.50
C PRO A 529 28.36 -13.87 -59.64
N PRO A 530 29.26 -12.88 -59.93
CA PRO A 530 29.02 -11.43 -59.85
C PRO A 530 28.92 -10.73 -61.23
N GLU A 531 28.43 -9.47 -61.28
CA GLU A 531 28.82 -8.57 -62.38
C GLU A 531 28.77 -7.05 -62.06
N LYS A 532 29.97 -6.46 -62.16
CA LYS A 532 30.42 -5.13 -62.63
C LYS A 532 29.78 -3.80 -62.19
N ALA A 533 30.70 -2.92 -61.77
CA ALA A 533 30.58 -1.50 -61.48
C ALA A 533 30.43 -0.62 -62.74
N THR A 534 29.86 0.58 -62.60
CA THR A 534 30.46 1.86 -63.06
C THR A 534 29.64 3.10 -62.62
N ASN A 535 30.37 4.06 -62.05
CA ASN A 535 30.29 5.54 -62.12
C ASN A 535 28.98 6.33 -61.92
N GLY A 536 29.09 7.42 -61.12
CA GLY A 536 28.48 8.70 -61.48
C GLY A 536 27.76 9.48 -60.38
N ASP A 537 28.54 10.33 -59.71
CA ASP A 537 28.24 11.50 -58.87
C ASP A 537 26.87 12.23 -58.96
N SER A 538 26.37 12.60 -57.77
CA SER A 538 25.90 13.96 -57.38
C SER A 538 24.44 14.16 -56.87
N THR A 539 24.40 14.67 -55.62
CA THR A 539 23.43 15.59 -54.98
C THR A 539 22.13 15.11 -54.27
N ARG A 540 22.17 15.37 -52.95
CA ARG A 540 21.14 15.98 -52.06
C ARG A 540 19.87 15.21 -51.67
N GLY A 541 19.80 14.88 -50.38
CA GLY A 541 18.76 15.39 -49.49
C GLY A 541 17.86 14.35 -48.81
N GLY A 542 17.75 14.45 -47.48
CA GLY A 542 16.54 14.07 -46.74
C GLY A 542 16.60 12.74 -45.99
N SER A 543 16.87 12.87 -44.69
CA SER A 543 16.68 11.87 -43.63
C SER A 543 15.22 11.44 -43.48
N ASP A 544 14.96 10.13 -43.36
CA ASP A 544 13.83 9.56 -42.62
C ASP A 544 14.11 8.08 -42.29
N ASP A 545 14.82 7.82 -41.19
CA ASP A 545 14.94 6.48 -40.59
C ASP A 545 13.79 6.27 -39.60
N SER A 546 12.75 5.56 -40.05
CA SER A 546 11.80 4.88 -39.17
C SER A 546 12.29 3.44 -38.93
N PRO A 547 12.55 2.99 -37.69
CA PRO A 547 12.86 1.59 -37.45
C PRO A 547 11.55 0.79 -37.38
N CYS A 548 11.32 -0.02 -38.41
CA CYS A 548 10.30 -1.05 -38.47
C CYS A 548 10.53 -2.10 -37.37
N ILE A 549 9.49 -2.35 -36.58
CA ILE A 549 9.40 -3.43 -35.60
C ILE A 549 9.16 -4.74 -36.36
N ASN A 550 10.13 -5.63 -36.40
CA ASN A 550 9.95 -6.99 -36.89
C ASN A 550 9.10 -7.79 -35.90
N VAL A 551 7.86 -8.09 -36.31
CA VAL A 551 6.99 -9.08 -35.68
C VAL A 551 7.17 -10.38 -36.46
N ASP A 552 8.05 -11.26 -35.98
CA ASP A 552 8.11 -12.64 -36.49
C ASP A 552 6.99 -13.46 -35.86
N SER A 553 5.86 -13.53 -36.55
CA SER A 553 4.78 -14.47 -36.27
C SER A 553 4.98 -15.75 -37.08
N THR A 554 5.62 -16.76 -36.50
CA THR A 554 5.64 -18.11 -37.07
C THR A 554 4.42 -18.89 -36.57
N THR A 555 3.40 -18.98 -37.42
CA THR A 555 2.21 -19.83 -37.23
C THR A 555 2.54 -21.30 -37.46
N THR A 556 2.34 -22.14 -36.44
CA THR A 556 2.16 -23.59 -36.58
C THR A 556 0.97 -24.05 -35.73
N SER A 557 0.22 -25.01 -36.27
CA SER A 557 -1.20 -25.26 -36.03
C SER A 557 -1.55 -25.97 -34.72
N THR A 558 -2.67 -25.49 -34.14
CA THR A 558 -3.76 -26.21 -33.42
C THR A 558 -3.47 -27.02 -32.16
N GLY A 559 -3.88 -26.45 -31.01
CA GLY A 559 -4.18 -27.16 -29.76
C GLY A 559 -3.63 -26.50 -28.48
N ALA A 560 -2.33 -26.18 -28.50
CA ALA A 560 -1.59 -25.67 -27.32
C ALA A 560 -0.94 -24.28 -27.54
N ALA A 561 -0.87 -23.79 -28.78
CA ALA A 561 -0.05 -22.64 -29.18
C ALA A 561 -0.56 -21.25 -28.72
N GLY A 562 -1.61 -21.17 -27.88
CA GLY A 562 -2.19 -19.90 -27.43
C GLY A 562 -2.25 -19.70 -25.91
N LEU A 563 -1.87 -20.71 -25.12
CA LEU A 563 -2.01 -20.66 -23.66
C LEU A 563 -0.89 -19.84 -22.99
N VAL A 564 0.34 -19.93 -23.50
CA VAL A 564 1.53 -19.31 -22.89
C VAL A 564 2.19 -18.33 -23.87
N ARG A 565 2.48 -17.12 -23.40
CA ARG A 565 3.34 -16.15 -24.07
C ARG A 565 4.57 -15.88 -23.20
N GLU A 566 5.75 -16.10 -23.77
CA GLU A 566 7.02 -15.88 -23.09
C GLU A 566 7.64 -14.53 -23.51
N TYR A 567 8.24 -13.82 -22.55
CA TYR A 567 8.90 -12.54 -22.74
C TYR A 567 10.32 -12.62 -22.16
N THR A 568 11.30 -12.17 -22.93
CA THR A 568 12.73 -12.08 -22.50
C THR A 568 13.10 -10.69 -21.99
N SER A 569 12.14 -9.76 -21.99
CA SER A 569 12.31 -8.38 -21.55
C SER A 569 11.22 -8.00 -20.55
N ARG A 570 11.35 -6.82 -19.95
CA ARG A 570 10.31 -6.31 -19.04
C ARG A 570 9.04 -6.03 -19.86
N PRO A 571 7.91 -6.66 -19.53
CA PRO A 571 6.69 -6.50 -20.31
C PRO A 571 6.09 -5.12 -20.08
N ASP A 572 5.39 -4.62 -21.09
CA ASP A 572 4.54 -3.44 -20.94
C ASP A 572 3.29 -3.81 -20.13
N ILE A 573 3.32 -3.44 -18.85
CA ILE A 573 2.22 -3.69 -17.91
C ILE A 573 0.93 -3.00 -18.38
N ASP A 574 1.04 -1.86 -19.07
CA ASP A 574 -0.14 -1.11 -19.48
C ASP A 574 -0.84 -1.83 -20.64
N ALA A 575 -0.08 -2.34 -21.61
CA ALA A 575 -0.61 -3.17 -22.69
C ALA A 575 -1.25 -4.48 -22.18
N LEU A 576 -0.59 -5.15 -21.22
CA LEU A 576 -1.08 -6.40 -20.64
C LEU A 576 -2.39 -6.24 -19.84
N ILE A 577 -2.65 -5.06 -19.29
CA ILE A 577 -3.90 -4.76 -18.58
C ILE A 577 -4.96 -4.24 -19.56
N ARG A 578 -4.57 -3.43 -20.54
CA ARG A 578 -5.52 -2.75 -21.43
C ARG A 578 -6.26 -3.73 -22.34
N GLU A 579 -5.57 -4.67 -22.97
CA GLU A 579 -6.19 -5.66 -23.85
C GLU A 579 -7.35 -6.43 -23.15
N PRO A 580 -7.14 -7.10 -22.00
CA PRO A 580 -8.20 -7.85 -21.34
C PRO A 580 -9.30 -6.96 -20.77
N VAL A 581 -8.99 -5.73 -20.36
CA VAL A 581 -10.00 -4.79 -19.84
C VAL A 581 -10.87 -4.24 -20.98
N GLU A 582 -10.30 -3.92 -22.14
CA GLU A 582 -11.08 -3.47 -23.31
C GLU A 582 -11.93 -4.60 -23.92
N GLN A 583 -11.50 -5.86 -23.75
CA GLN A 583 -12.27 -7.04 -24.14
C GLN A 583 -13.31 -7.48 -23.10
N ALA A 584 -13.30 -6.90 -21.90
CA ALA A 584 -14.22 -7.27 -20.82
C ALA A 584 -15.57 -6.57 -20.98
N TRP A 585 -16.64 -7.36 -20.98
CA TRP A 585 -18.02 -6.86 -21.03
C TRP A 585 -18.62 -6.67 -19.63
N GLY A 586 -18.08 -7.38 -18.65
CA GLY A 586 -18.39 -7.26 -17.23
C GLY A 586 -17.27 -6.63 -16.40
N GLU A 587 -17.44 -6.67 -15.09
CA GLU A 587 -16.51 -6.08 -14.13
C GLU A 587 -15.19 -6.85 -14.11
N THR A 588 -14.08 -6.09 -14.13
CA THR A 588 -12.71 -6.63 -14.18
C THR A 588 -11.97 -6.37 -12.87
N ALA A 589 -11.27 -7.39 -12.37
CA ALA A 589 -10.36 -7.26 -11.23
C ALA A 589 -8.90 -7.37 -11.67
N VAL A 590 -8.11 -6.34 -11.37
CA VAL A 590 -6.64 -6.36 -11.54
C VAL A 590 -5.97 -6.54 -10.17
N VAL A 591 -5.28 -7.66 -10.01
CA VAL A 591 -4.63 -8.08 -8.76
C VAL A 591 -3.14 -8.14 -8.98
N VAL A 592 -2.38 -7.31 -8.24
CA VAL A 592 -0.92 -7.24 -8.37
C VAL A 592 -0.21 -7.51 -7.05
N CYS A 593 0.78 -8.39 -7.08
CA CYS A 593 1.71 -8.62 -5.97
C CYS A 593 3.15 -8.59 -6.49
N GLY A 594 3.93 -7.60 -6.07
CA GLY A 594 5.29 -7.40 -6.57
C GLY A 594 6.00 -6.18 -6.01
N GLY A 595 7.09 -5.79 -6.67
CA GLY A 595 7.86 -4.59 -6.30
C GLY A 595 7.04 -3.30 -6.41
N ARG A 596 7.45 -2.26 -5.67
CA ARG A 596 6.76 -0.94 -5.62
C ARG A 596 6.55 -0.33 -7.01
N GLU A 597 7.48 -0.53 -7.92
CA GLU A 597 7.38 -0.03 -9.30
C GLU A 597 6.21 -0.69 -10.05
N VAL A 598 6.14 -2.01 -10.06
CA VAL A 598 5.09 -2.77 -10.75
C VAL A 598 3.73 -2.40 -10.18
N VAL A 599 3.61 -2.33 -8.85
CA VAL A 599 2.37 -1.92 -8.17
C VAL A 599 1.96 -0.49 -8.53
N ALA A 600 2.92 0.45 -8.60
CA ALA A 600 2.63 1.84 -8.98
C ALA A 600 2.20 1.95 -10.45
N ARG A 601 2.86 1.23 -11.37
CA ARG A 601 2.46 1.17 -12.79
C ARG A 601 1.07 0.60 -12.96
N THR A 602 0.77 -0.55 -12.34
CA THR A 602 -0.57 -1.16 -12.37
C THR A 602 -1.64 -0.18 -11.88
N ARG A 603 -1.41 0.54 -10.77
CA ARG A 603 -2.36 1.56 -10.28
C ARG A 603 -2.61 2.68 -11.28
N ASN A 604 -1.54 3.17 -11.91
CA ASN A 604 -1.62 4.27 -12.87
C ASN A 604 -2.32 3.83 -14.18
N CYS A 605 -2.18 2.56 -14.58
CA CYS A 605 -2.85 1.99 -15.75
C CYS A 605 -4.36 1.80 -15.51
N VAL A 606 -4.74 1.18 -14.37
CA VAL A 606 -6.16 0.88 -14.04
C VAL A 606 -7.01 2.15 -14.03
N LYS A 607 -6.44 3.29 -13.61
CA LYS A 607 -7.08 4.61 -13.68
C LYS A 607 -7.67 4.91 -15.08
N ILE A 608 -6.94 4.58 -16.13
CA ILE A 608 -7.23 5.01 -17.51
C ILE A 608 -8.29 4.12 -18.17
N CYS A 609 -8.45 2.87 -17.71
CA CYS A 609 -9.24 1.86 -18.41
C CYS A 609 -10.75 1.89 -18.06
N ASP A 610 -11.13 2.39 -16.87
CA ASP A 610 -12.52 2.34 -16.37
C ASP A 610 -13.51 3.22 -17.17
N PHE A 611 -13.06 4.31 -17.80
CA PHE A 611 -13.95 5.25 -18.51
C PHE A 611 -14.61 4.64 -19.76
N ARG A 612 -14.02 3.57 -20.31
CA ARG A 612 -14.53 2.89 -21.52
C ARG A 612 -15.43 1.69 -21.17
N ALA A 613 -15.14 0.99 -20.07
CA ALA A 613 -15.90 -0.20 -19.66
C ALA A 613 -17.25 0.13 -19.01
N ALA A 614 -17.38 1.28 -18.33
CA ALA A 614 -18.63 1.68 -17.66
C ALA A 614 -19.75 2.14 -18.62
N MET A 615 -19.45 2.40 -19.90
CA MET A 615 -20.43 2.85 -20.89
C MET A 615 -20.17 2.21 -22.26
N PRO A 616 -20.79 1.05 -22.59
CA PRO A 616 -20.67 0.46 -23.92
C PRO A 616 -21.43 1.23 -25.01
N SER A 617 -22.02 2.37 -24.68
CA SER A 617 -22.49 3.37 -25.62
C SER A 617 -22.40 4.76 -24.98
N PRO A 618 -21.26 5.47 -25.04
CA PRO A 618 -21.31 6.88 -24.74
C PRO A 618 -22.16 7.52 -25.84
N PRO A 619 -23.26 8.23 -25.56
CA PRO A 619 -23.67 9.26 -26.50
C PRO A 619 -22.42 10.11 -26.72
N ARG A 620 -22.04 10.38 -27.97
CA ARG A 620 -20.85 11.18 -28.35
C ARG A 620 -20.69 12.48 -27.51
N PHE A 621 -21.78 12.92 -26.90
CA PHE A 621 -21.90 13.91 -25.85
C PHE A 621 -20.96 13.71 -24.64
N LEU A 622 -20.88 12.55 -23.98
CA LEU A 622 -20.27 12.41 -22.65
C LEU A 622 -18.72 12.37 -22.63
N ALA A 623 -18.07 11.81 -23.65
CA ALA A 623 -16.60 11.83 -23.74
C ALA A 623 -16.06 13.25 -24.04
N ALA A 624 -16.78 14.01 -24.86
CA ALA A 624 -16.52 15.42 -25.08
C ALA A 624 -16.75 16.22 -23.78
N HIS A 625 -17.80 15.89 -23.02
CA HIS A 625 -18.09 16.54 -21.73
C HIS A 625 -17.05 16.22 -20.66
N TYR A 626 -16.41 15.05 -20.64
CA TYR A 626 -15.35 14.76 -19.67
C TYR A 626 -14.09 15.61 -19.92
N GLY A 627 -13.66 15.74 -21.18
CA GLY A 627 -12.58 16.66 -21.54
C GLY A 627 -12.92 18.10 -21.17
N LEU A 628 -14.18 18.50 -21.38
CA LEU A 628 -14.70 19.83 -21.04
C LEU A 628 -14.83 20.07 -19.53
N VAL A 629 -15.23 19.05 -18.76
CA VAL A 629 -15.31 19.09 -17.29
C VAL A 629 -13.92 19.09 -16.69
N GLN A 630 -12.99 18.30 -17.23
CA GLN A 630 -11.60 18.28 -16.78
C GLN A 630 -10.91 19.62 -17.10
N ALA A 631 -11.10 20.14 -18.31
CA ALA A 631 -10.65 21.48 -18.68
C ALA A 631 -11.30 22.52 -17.76
N GLY A 632 -12.61 22.46 -17.54
CA GLY A 632 -13.34 23.38 -16.66
C GLY A 632 -12.87 23.36 -15.20
N MET A 633 -12.61 22.17 -14.63
CA MET A 633 -12.02 22.03 -13.29
C MET A 633 -10.61 22.60 -13.23
N ARG A 634 -9.79 22.40 -14.28
CA ARG A 634 -8.45 22.97 -14.36
C ARG A 634 -8.47 24.48 -14.56
N THR A 635 -9.43 25.01 -15.33
CA THR A 635 -9.68 26.45 -15.44
C THR A 635 -10.15 27.05 -14.12
N LEU A 636 -10.97 26.33 -13.35
CA LEU A 636 -11.37 26.75 -12.01
C LEU A 636 -10.17 26.78 -11.04
N SER A 637 -9.34 25.72 -11.05
CA SER A 637 -8.08 25.66 -10.29
C SER A 637 -7.12 26.80 -10.67
N TRP A 638 -7.01 27.08 -11.96
CA TRP A 638 -6.23 28.22 -12.48
C TRP A 638 -6.78 29.55 -11.95
N ALA A 639 -8.10 29.74 -11.97
CA ALA A 639 -8.73 30.95 -11.46
C ALA A 639 -8.53 31.11 -9.94
N THR A 640 -8.63 30.02 -9.17
CA THR A 640 -8.31 30.05 -7.72
C THR A 640 -6.85 30.38 -7.46
N SER A 641 -5.94 29.89 -8.30
CA SER A 641 -4.51 30.20 -8.20
C SER A 641 -4.23 31.67 -8.52
N LEU A 642 -4.93 32.25 -9.50
CA LEU A 642 -4.85 33.67 -9.82
C LEU A 642 -5.34 34.54 -8.64
N VAL A 643 -6.46 34.16 -8.02
CA VAL A 643 -6.97 34.84 -6.82
C VAL A 643 -5.94 34.74 -5.68
N ALA A 644 -5.33 33.58 -5.47
CA ALA A 644 -4.27 33.41 -4.47
C ALA A 644 -3.07 34.31 -4.75
N VAL A 645 -2.62 34.41 -6.01
CA VAL A 645 -1.55 35.34 -6.43
C VAL A 645 -1.92 36.79 -6.14
N MET A 646 -3.15 37.22 -6.46
CA MET A 646 -3.62 38.58 -6.19
C MET A 646 -3.68 38.88 -4.69
N LEU A 647 -4.18 37.95 -3.88
CA LEU A 647 -4.23 38.06 -2.42
C LEU A 647 -2.82 38.14 -1.82
N LEU A 648 -1.91 37.28 -2.26
CA LEU A 648 -0.51 37.29 -1.81
C LEU A 648 0.21 38.57 -2.24
N GLY A 649 -0.07 39.09 -3.45
CA GLY A 649 0.44 40.38 -3.91
C GLY A 649 -0.06 41.56 -3.06
N TYR A 650 -1.35 41.55 -2.68
CA TYR A 650 -1.92 42.54 -1.76
C TYR A 650 -1.27 42.44 -0.37
N LEU A 651 -1.10 41.22 0.15
CA LEU A 651 -0.40 40.98 1.41
C LEU A 651 1.05 41.47 1.33
N GLY A 652 1.76 41.26 0.22
CA GLY A 652 3.14 41.69 0.04
C GLY A 652 3.30 43.20 0.01
N ARG A 653 2.33 43.91 -0.58
CA ARG A 653 2.31 45.37 -0.55
C ARG A 653 1.99 45.92 0.84
N THR A 654 1.13 45.23 1.57
CA THR A 654 0.66 45.68 2.89
C THR A 654 1.66 45.30 4.00
N TRP A 655 2.47 44.26 3.79
CA TRP A 655 3.37 43.64 4.78
C TRP A 655 4.75 43.31 4.18
N PRO A 656 5.58 44.33 3.87
CA PRO A 656 6.86 44.13 3.18
C PRO A 656 7.88 43.33 4.02
N ASP A 657 7.77 43.36 5.34
CA ASP A 657 8.59 42.60 6.29
C ASP A 657 8.37 41.06 6.19
N LYS A 658 7.26 40.63 5.59
CA LYS A 658 6.92 39.21 5.37
C LYS A 658 7.28 38.71 3.96
N GLY A 659 8.12 39.45 3.23
CA GLY A 659 8.43 39.21 1.82
C GLY A 659 8.87 37.77 1.48
N GLN A 660 9.72 37.14 2.30
CA GLN A 660 10.23 35.79 2.02
C GLN A 660 9.13 34.71 1.96
N VAL A 661 8.09 34.87 2.80
CA VAL A 661 6.99 33.92 2.89
C VAL A 661 6.01 34.10 1.74
N ILE A 662 5.74 35.35 1.40
CA ILE A 662 4.85 35.74 0.31
C ILE A 662 5.43 35.29 -1.03
N VAL A 663 6.76 35.40 -1.20
CA VAL A 663 7.48 34.89 -2.37
C VAL A 663 7.32 33.37 -2.53
N ALA A 664 7.41 32.59 -1.44
CA ALA A 664 7.21 31.15 -1.50
C ALA A 664 5.78 30.76 -1.91
N GLY A 665 4.76 31.42 -1.35
CA GLY A 665 3.36 31.21 -1.72
C GLY A 665 3.04 31.65 -3.16
N LEU A 666 3.63 32.76 -3.61
CA LEU A 666 3.51 33.25 -4.99
C LEU A 666 4.13 32.25 -5.95
N MET A 667 5.34 31.76 -5.66
CA MET A 667 6.02 30.77 -6.49
C MET A 667 5.21 29.47 -6.60
N GLY A 668 4.67 28.96 -5.49
CA GLY A 668 3.78 27.78 -5.49
C GLY A 668 2.52 28.00 -6.34
N SER A 669 1.86 29.15 -6.19
CA SER A 669 0.65 29.50 -6.94
C SER A 669 0.92 29.68 -8.44
N VAL A 670 2.04 30.29 -8.81
CA VAL A 670 2.47 30.45 -10.22
C VAL A 670 2.80 29.11 -10.86
N ILE A 671 3.50 28.22 -10.15
CA ILE A 671 3.80 26.86 -10.66
C ILE A 671 2.50 26.09 -10.91
N ALA A 672 1.52 26.17 -10.00
CA ALA A 672 0.22 25.55 -10.20
C ALA A 672 -0.51 26.15 -11.41
N MET A 673 -0.53 27.48 -11.56
CA MET A 673 -1.11 28.13 -12.74
C MET A 673 -0.47 27.68 -14.05
N LEU A 674 0.86 27.57 -14.10
CA LEU A 674 1.58 27.10 -15.29
C LEU A 674 1.24 25.65 -15.60
N ASN A 675 1.13 24.79 -14.58
CA ASN A 675 0.75 23.39 -14.75
C ASN A 675 -0.69 23.25 -15.24
N ASP A 676 -1.63 24.00 -14.67
CA ASP A 676 -3.02 24.02 -15.11
C ASP A 676 -3.16 24.59 -16.53
N SER A 677 -2.39 25.63 -16.87
CA SER A 677 -2.35 26.19 -18.23
C SER A 677 -1.87 25.17 -19.25
N TRP A 678 -0.79 24.45 -18.95
CA TRP A 678 -0.28 23.39 -19.84
C TRP A 678 -1.32 22.29 -20.05
N GLU A 679 -2.01 21.86 -18.99
CA GLU A 679 -3.03 20.82 -19.10
C GLU A 679 -4.27 21.28 -19.84
N VAL A 680 -4.76 22.51 -19.60
CA VAL A 680 -5.88 23.06 -20.37
C VAL A 680 -5.52 23.11 -21.85
N VAL A 681 -4.35 23.65 -22.21
CA VAL A 681 -3.91 23.72 -23.61
C VAL A 681 -3.77 22.31 -24.21
N ALA A 682 -3.12 21.37 -23.52
CA ALA A 682 -2.97 19.99 -24.00
C ALA A 682 -4.28 19.17 -24.03
N LEU A 683 -5.31 19.58 -23.30
CA LEU A 683 -6.66 19.02 -23.37
C LEU A 683 -7.46 19.61 -24.54
N THR A 684 -7.27 20.90 -24.83
CA THR A 684 -7.96 21.61 -25.92
C THR A 684 -7.26 21.51 -27.28
N ASP A 685 -6.01 21.04 -27.32
CA ASP A 685 -5.25 20.88 -28.55
C ASP A 685 -5.77 19.68 -29.37
N ASN A 686 -6.67 19.99 -30.31
CA ASN A 686 -7.24 19.01 -31.24
C ASN A 686 -6.21 18.44 -32.23
N TRP A 687 -5.05 19.10 -32.40
CA TRP A 687 -4.01 18.70 -33.35
C TRP A 687 -2.94 17.80 -32.70
N GLN A 688 -3.04 17.52 -31.39
CA GLN A 688 -2.09 16.69 -30.61
C GLN A 688 -0.62 17.14 -30.72
N THR A 689 -0.40 18.41 -31.03
CA THR A 689 0.94 19.02 -31.14
C THR A 689 1.64 19.11 -29.78
N LEU A 690 0.87 19.25 -28.70
CA LEU A 690 1.38 19.31 -27.33
C LEU A 690 1.23 17.97 -26.61
N PRO A 691 2.34 17.34 -26.20
CA PRO A 691 2.27 16.08 -25.48
C PRO A 691 1.69 16.30 -24.09
N ARG A 692 0.70 15.47 -23.73
CA ARG A 692 0.15 15.44 -22.38
C ARG A 692 1.22 14.98 -21.40
N LEU A 693 1.32 15.67 -20.27
CA LEU A 693 2.19 15.21 -19.18
C LEU A 693 1.69 13.86 -18.69
N SER A 694 2.62 12.94 -18.43
CA SER A 694 2.27 11.69 -17.77
C SER A 694 1.62 11.99 -16.43
N THR A 695 0.62 11.20 -16.04
CA THR A 695 -0.13 11.37 -14.78
C THR A 695 0.82 11.52 -13.57
N SER A 696 1.94 10.79 -13.58
CA SER A 696 2.94 10.82 -12.52
C SER A 696 3.68 12.16 -12.42
N ARG A 697 3.99 12.81 -13.56
CA ARG A 697 4.62 14.15 -13.58
C ARG A 697 3.63 15.23 -13.18
N ARG A 698 2.39 15.15 -13.66
CA ARG A 698 1.32 16.09 -13.30
C ARG A 698 1.09 16.13 -11.79
N VAL A 699 0.94 14.95 -11.17
CA VAL A 699 0.78 14.82 -9.72
C VAL A 699 2.00 15.35 -8.97
N LEU A 700 3.21 15.16 -9.50
CA LEU A 700 4.42 15.70 -8.86
C LEU A 700 4.41 17.23 -8.86
N HIS A 701 4.04 17.86 -9.98
CA HIS A 701 3.95 19.31 -10.08
C HIS A 701 2.87 19.88 -9.14
N ASP A 702 1.68 19.27 -9.11
CA ASP A 702 0.57 19.66 -8.23
C ASP A 702 0.99 19.53 -6.74
N LEU A 703 1.65 18.43 -6.35
CA LEU A 703 2.15 18.22 -4.98
C LEU A 703 3.29 19.18 -4.61
N PHE A 704 4.15 19.53 -5.56
CA PHE A 704 5.26 20.45 -5.33
C PHE A 704 4.76 21.88 -5.14
N ALA A 705 3.83 22.32 -6.00
CA ALA A 705 3.15 23.60 -5.84
C ALA A 705 2.44 23.69 -4.50
N LEU A 706 1.71 22.65 -4.11
CA LEU A 706 1.05 22.56 -2.81
C LEU A 706 2.03 22.66 -1.64
N ALA A 707 3.15 21.93 -1.69
CA ALA A 707 4.14 21.93 -0.62
C ALA A 707 4.77 23.33 -0.43
N LEU A 708 5.04 24.05 -1.52
CA LEU A 708 5.53 25.43 -1.46
C LEU A 708 4.48 26.40 -0.91
N SER A 709 3.24 26.31 -1.39
CA SER A 709 2.15 27.16 -0.93
C SER A 709 1.83 26.96 0.55
N VAL A 710 1.68 25.70 0.99
CA VAL A 710 1.41 25.36 2.41
C VAL A 710 2.62 25.66 3.28
N GLY A 711 3.83 25.35 2.82
CA GLY A 711 5.08 25.65 3.54
C GLY A 711 5.26 27.15 3.77
N GLY A 712 4.95 27.98 2.77
CA GLY A 712 4.91 29.43 2.90
C GLY A 712 3.94 29.85 4.01
N ILE A 713 2.69 29.41 3.98
CA ILE A 713 1.69 29.82 4.98
C ILE A 713 2.07 29.35 6.41
N ILE A 714 2.61 28.14 6.55
CA ILE A 714 3.10 27.65 7.84
C ILE A 714 4.23 28.56 8.35
N MET A 715 5.17 28.94 7.49
CA MET A 715 6.20 29.91 7.84
C MET A 715 5.61 31.31 8.13
N MET A 716 4.51 31.72 7.50
CA MET A 716 3.82 32.97 7.82
C MET A 716 3.22 32.92 9.21
N TRP A 717 2.55 31.81 9.53
CA TRP A 717 1.95 31.58 10.83
C TRP A 717 3.00 31.53 11.95
N VAL A 718 4.14 30.91 11.69
CA VAL A 718 5.28 30.87 12.61
C VAL A 718 5.98 32.24 12.72
N SER A 719 6.10 33.01 11.64
CA SER A 719 6.76 34.33 11.63
C SER A 719 5.87 35.50 12.07
N ASN A 720 4.55 35.29 12.14
CA ASN A 720 3.62 36.22 12.79
C ASN A 720 3.67 36.14 14.32
N ILE A 721 4.52 35.25 14.87
CA ILE A 721 5.01 35.34 16.24
C ILE A 721 6.09 36.44 16.25
N HIS A 722 5.70 37.71 16.20
CA HIS A 722 6.63 38.80 16.49
C HIS A 722 6.69 39.03 18.00
N ILE A 723 7.89 38.77 18.53
CA ILE A 723 8.35 39.10 19.87
C ILE A 723 8.80 40.56 19.81
N GLY A 724 8.04 41.45 20.42
CA GLY A 724 8.41 42.85 20.59
C GLY A 724 7.52 43.47 21.66
N ASP A 725 8.15 44.12 22.63
CA ASP A 725 7.51 44.77 23.77
C ASP A 725 6.70 45.98 23.28
N ALA A 726 5.43 45.74 22.94
CA ALA A 726 4.46 46.80 22.75
C ALA A 726 3.10 46.27 23.21
N GLU A 727 2.81 46.49 24.50
CA GLU A 727 1.46 46.60 25.01
C GLU A 727 0.61 47.48 24.07
N VAL A 728 -0.63 47.03 23.83
CA VAL A 728 -1.86 47.81 23.59
C VAL A 728 -2.77 47.03 22.64
N SER A 729 -4.04 46.93 23.03
CA SER A 729 -5.20 46.34 22.34
C SER A 729 -4.97 45.86 20.90
N ARG A 730 -5.24 44.57 20.67
CA ARG A 730 -5.29 43.95 19.34
C ARG A 730 -6.09 44.82 18.36
N SER A 731 -5.38 45.47 17.43
CA SER A 731 -6.00 46.33 16.41
C SER A 731 -7.02 45.52 15.60
N LYS A 732 -8.09 46.16 15.12
CA LYS A 732 -9.00 45.56 14.11
C LYS A 732 -8.23 44.97 12.93
N ASP A 733 -7.04 45.48 12.65
CA ASP A 733 -6.16 44.99 11.60
C ASP A 733 -5.58 43.60 11.88
N GLU A 734 -5.29 43.24 13.12
CA GLU A 734 -4.80 41.88 13.48
C GLU A 734 -5.89 40.81 13.30
N GLN A 735 -7.12 41.12 13.70
CA GLN A 735 -8.27 40.24 13.41
C GLN A 735 -8.56 40.16 11.91
N ARG A 736 -8.30 41.24 11.17
CA ARG A 736 -8.42 41.26 9.71
C ARG A 736 -7.32 40.40 9.07
N GLN A 737 -6.10 40.44 9.58
CA GLN A 737 -4.98 39.60 9.15
C GLN A 737 -5.29 38.12 9.30
N GLU A 738 -5.79 37.69 10.46
CA GLU A 738 -6.13 36.29 10.70
C GLU A 738 -7.23 35.81 9.73
N LYS A 739 -8.23 36.66 9.46
CA LYS A 739 -9.30 36.35 8.48
C LYS A 739 -8.77 36.23 7.05
N TYR A 740 -7.91 37.15 6.60
CA TYR A 740 -7.32 37.07 5.25
C TYR A 740 -6.32 35.94 5.11
N LEU A 741 -5.55 35.64 6.17
CA LEU A 741 -4.65 34.48 6.24
C LEU A 741 -5.44 33.18 6.13
N MET A 742 -6.52 33.05 6.90
CA MET A 742 -7.41 31.90 6.85
C MET A 742 -8.11 31.81 5.50
N ALA A 743 -8.56 32.92 4.91
CA ALA A 743 -9.17 32.93 3.58
C ALA A 743 -8.17 32.50 2.48
N ALA A 744 -6.91 32.94 2.56
CA ALA A 744 -5.85 32.51 1.67
C ALA A 744 -5.52 31.01 1.87
N LEU A 745 -5.50 30.53 3.12
CA LEU A 745 -5.33 29.11 3.46
C LEU A 745 -6.48 28.27 2.88
N TRP A 746 -7.73 28.69 3.06
CA TRP A 746 -8.90 28.01 2.52
C TRP A 746 -8.94 28.03 1.00
N GLY A 747 -8.54 29.14 0.37
CA GLY A 747 -8.42 29.22 -1.09
C GLY A 747 -7.33 28.30 -1.66
N LEU A 748 -6.18 28.22 -0.99
CA LEU A 748 -5.07 27.33 -1.38
C LEU A 748 -5.33 25.86 -1.04
N LEU A 749 -6.12 25.58 0.00
CA LEU A 749 -6.62 24.22 0.29
C LEU A 749 -7.71 23.81 -0.71
N ALA A 750 -8.53 24.73 -1.19
CA ALA A 750 -9.54 24.48 -2.21
C ALA A 750 -8.94 24.29 -3.63
N GLN A 751 -7.68 24.70 -3.83
CA GLN A 751 -6.90 24.45 -5.05
C GLN A 751 -6.48 22.97 -5.18
N VAL A 752 -6.47 22.22 -4.08
CA VAL A 752 -6.13 20.78 -3.99
C VAL A 752 -7.36 19.93 -4.23
#